data_AF-A0A1B8ELS8-F1
#
_entry.id   AF-A0A1B8ELS8-F1
#
_cell.length_a   1.000
_cell.length_b   1.000
_cell.length_c   1.000
_cell.angle_alpha   90.00
_cell.angle_beta   90.00
_cell.angle_gamma   90.00
#
_symmetry.space_group_name_H-M   'P 1'
#
loop_
_entity.id
_entity.type
_entity.pdbx_description
1 polymer ?
#
loop_
_entity_poly.entity_id
_entity_poly.type
_entity_poly.pdbx_seq_one_letter_code
_entity_poly.pdbx_strand_id
1 'polypeptide(L)'
;MLDSRGDLAAVVLALWCPLFLVALWVVRRRGFDRRSGWIFIVFLAAIRITGSSMELASESTPQTWLIVASAILQSVGLSPLLFALLGILSQVFEASNPGQRVVVIGLNTLRLMILTGFILAIVGGVKAYIPNSSASDLSMGKILIKVAVGLFIASFVAQVYLIAKTRFTAPSSGAHKTTEIRLLAFAAAVSAPFIATRVAYSTIGAFSNDSPQFNPVTGNVVILACMALLMELIATFIYLAIGCLIGHSEKGTYEKHRFQSLVRIKSSFSICQGITLVLLRRSETSSYEFDYSTVEANGSRDELNDCKYPPKIWKDSKRASRFITIGTWVGIVALASLIGVAIVVTVMLAVKTDNNGFDQDSSEYALYKNSRFKECYNNPPPVANNCIAIKSIVRDSMDYGLRPQNISYISNLRMLNESTSETRNTLYDWCDIVSCFNEFKIVPSSIRPTAFWTTTIGESTKFTIIFLMAMWQFKKLQKDLNSDRRDPCKKIEWDLWIILAWDLSSVIWWWISFGRHLNKPSQIPLPGTLSWVSLWKYGYLISFHPYNCVLQDISTIALVTKWTLYTLSFVQWIVSAHTWRGIASQNQSDYAAYNCLASQIPTAPGTSTCSPSQICSRDLLFRAYRFEFSSSVGVSPKLGVFILFVVLSIAFFGRVFFLVIVPWAVTLFDKTETFEGNRRDMYENDYGYYGTISLTSFLGIAFGTVSVAGAIMAF
;
A
#
# COMPACT_ATOMS: atom_id res chain seq x y z
N MET A 1 15.72 -17.77 16.79
CA MET A 1 14.35 -17.36 16.38
C MET A 1 14.02 -16.11 17.18
N LEU A 2 13.28 -15.15 16.61
CA LEU A 2 12.76 -14.02 17.37
C LEU A 2 11.50 -14.50 18.11
N ASP A 3 11.23 -13.96 19.29
CA ASP A 3 9.90 -14.09 19.88
C ASP A 3 8.86 -13.21 19.14
N SER A 4 7.59 -13.34 19.52
CA SER A 4 6.49 -12.54 18.97
C SER A 4 6.65 -11.01 19.13
N ARG A 5 7.46 -10.53 20.08
CA ARG A 5 7.78 -9.11 20.26
C ARG A 5 8.94 -8.67 19.38
N GLY A 6 9.96 -9.50 19.21
CA GLY A 6 11.02 -9.32 18.21
C GLY A 6 10.44 -9.19 16.80
N ASP A 7 9.49 -10.05 16.43
CA ASP A 7 8.78 -9.96 15.15
C ASP A 7 8.05 -8.60 14.99
N LEU A 8 7.31 -8.18 16.03
CA LEU A 8 6.65 -6.88 16.05
C LEU A 8 7.66 -5.72 15.95
N ALA A 9 8.81 -5.82 16.62
CA ALA A 9 9.87 -4.82 16.57
C ALA A 9 10.50 -4.72 15.16
N ALA A 10 10.70 -5.84 14.47
CA ALA A 10 11.15 -5.86 13.08
C ALA A 10 10.15 -5.17 12.14
N VAL A 11 8.84 -5.39 12.32
CA VAL A 11 7.78 -4.70 11.56
C VAL A 11 7.77 -3.20 11.85
N VAL A 12 7.92 -2.79 13.12
CA VAL A 12 8.03 -1.37 13.50
C VAL A 12 9.24 -0.72 12.84
N LEU A 13 10.42 -1.36 12.85
CA LEU A 13 11.60 -0.85 12.15
C LEU A 13 11.35 -0.66 10.64
N ALA A 14 10.80 -1.66 9.97
CA ALA A 14 10.53 -1.62 8.53
C ALA A 14 9.59 -0.47 8.14
N LEU A 15 8.59 -0.15 8.98
CA LEU A 15 7.62 0.92 8.73
C LEU A 15 8.13 2.31 9.14
N TRP A 16 8.84 2.42 10.26
CA TRP A 16 9.26 3.73 10.79
C TRP A 16 10.55 4.27 10.15
N CYS A 17 11.46 3.42 9.65
CA CYS A 17 12.64 3.85 8.90
C CYS A 17 12.33 4.75 7.68
N PRO A 18 11.45 4.37 6.72
CA PRO A 18 11.10 5.24 5.61
C PRO A 18 10.31 6.49 6.07
N LEU A 19 9.44 6.35 7.07
CA LEU A 19 8.71 7.50 7.63
C LEU A 19 9.62 8.51 8.32
N PHE A 20 10.71 8.08 8.95
CA PHE A 20 11.72 8.96 9.53
C PHE A 20 12.40 9.83 8.46
N LEU A 21 12.75 9.24 7.31
CA LEU A 21 13.31 9.99 6.17
C LEU A 21 12.31 11.02 5.61
N VAL A 22 11.03 10.65 5.49
CA VAL A 22 9.95 11.58 5.09
C VAL A 22 9.77 12.69 6.12
N ALA A 23 9.79 12.37 7.43
CA ALA A 23 9.66 13.35 8.50
C ALA A 23 10.83 14.35 8.52
N LEU A 24 12.07 13.88 8.35
CA LEU A 24 13.24 14.74 8.19
C LEU A 24 13.13 15.64 6.96
N TRP A 25 12.64 15.13 5.83
CA TRP A 25 12.41 15.92 4.62
C TRP A 25 11.34 17.00 4.83
N VAL A 26 10.22 16.68 5.48
CA VAL A 26 9.15 17.64 5.83
C VAL A 26 9.68 18.73 6.77
N VAL A 27 10.41 18.37 7.83
CA VAL A 27 11.02 19.32 8.76
C VAL A 27 12.04 20.21 8.05
N ARG A 28 12.91 19.66 7.19
CA ARG A 28 13.88 20.44 6.40
C ARG A 28 13.18 21.44 5.47
N ARG A 29 12.03 21.10 4.90
CA ARG A 29 11.22 22.01 4.07
C ARG A 29 10.55 23.11 4.89
N ARG A 30 9.89 22.75 6.00
CA ARG A 30 9.10 23.68 6.82
C ARG A 30 9.98 24.60 7.67
N GLY A 31 10.99 24.06 8.33
CA GLY A 31 11.83 24.73 9.32
C GLY A 31 11.77 24.01 10.67
N PHE A 32 12.80 24.23 11.50
CA PHE A 32 13.04 23.48 12.74
C PHE A 32 12.30 24.02 13.98
N ASP A 33 11.34 24.96 13.81
CA ASP A 33 10.68 25.59 14.94
C ASP A 33 9.79 24.60 15.71
N ARG A 34 9.98 24.52 17.03
CA ARG A 34 9.16 23.77 17.99
C ARG A 34 7.68 24.19 17.97
N ARG A 35 7.32 25.36 17.44
CA ARG A 35 5.92 25.77 17.21
C ARG A 35 5.23 25.02 16.06
N SER A 36 5.98 24.37 15.17
CA SER A 36 5.44 23.78 13.93
C SER A 36 4.87 22.37 14.08
N GLY A 37 5.06 21.70 15.21
CA GLY A 37 4.63 20.31 15.45
C GLY A 37 5.48 19.23 14.76
N TRP A 38 5.97 19.49 13.55
CA TRP A 38 6.69 18.53 12.69
C TRP A 38 7.90 17.86 13.35
N ILE A 39 8.65 18.61 14.18
CA ILE A 39 9.84 18.07 14.86
C ILE A 39 9.52 16.94 15.84
N PHE A 40 8.33 16.94 16.43
CA PHE A 40 7.91 15.88 17.36
C PHE A 40 7.59 14.56 16.64
N ILE A 41 7.27 14.59 15.35
CA ILE A 41 7.13 13.39 14.52
C ILE A 41 8.49 12.76 14.24
N VAL A 42 9.54 13.57 14.02
CA VAL A 42 10.92 13.07 13.90
C VAL A 42 11.37 12.42 15.22
N PHE A 43 11.06 13.03 16.37
CA PHE A 43 11.33 12.41 17.68
C PHE A 43 10.54 11.12 17.90
N LEU A 44 9.26 11.07 17.53
CA LEU A 44 8.44 9.84 17.63
C LEU A 44 9.05 8.71 16.81
N ALA A 45 9.42 8.99 15.56
CA ALA A 45 10.03 8.03 14.66
C ALA A 45 11.41 7.57 15.16
N ALA A 46 12.24 8.48 15.69
CA ALA A 46 13.51 8.13 16.31
C ALA A 46 13.31 7.21 17.53
N ILE A 47 12.37 7.53 18.43
CA ILE A 47 12.03 6.70 19.61
C ILE A 47 11.55 5.31 19.20
N ARG A 48 10.71 5.20 18.16
CA ARG A 48 10.20 3.92 17.64
C ARG A 48 11.32 3.09 17.01
N ILE A 49 12.19 3.69 16.21
CA ILE A 49 13.36 3.01 15.64
C ILE A 49 14.29 2.54 16.75
N THR A 50 14.71 3.40 17.68
CA THR A 50 15.64 3.01 18.75
C THR A 50 15.03 1.99 19.70
N GLY A 51 13.75 2.11 20.06
CA GLY A 51 13.07 1.17 20.95
C GLY A 51 12.96 -0.22 20.34
N SER A 52 12.61 -0.31 19.06
CA SER A 52 12.54 -1.59 18.35
C SER A 52 13.91 -2.18 18.01
N SER A 53 14.94 -1.37 17.75
CA SER A 53 16.32 -1.85 17.67
C SER A 53 16.81 -2.41 19.02
N MET A 54 16.41 -1.81 20.15
CA MET A 54 16.76 -2.31 21.48
C MET A 54 16.01 -3.60 21.82
N GLU A 55 14.70 -3.70 21.55
CA GLU A 55 13.92 -4.94 21.74
C GLU A 55 14.54 -6.10 20.93
N LEU A 56 14.88 -5.84 19.66
CA LEU A 56 15.50 -6.83 18.77
C LEU A 56 16.93 -7.21 19.21
N ALA A 57 17.66 -6.30 19.85
CA ALA A 57 19.00 -6.58 20.37
C ALA A 57 18.98 -7.25 21.76
N SER A 58 17.89 -7.13 22.55
CA SER A 58 17.72 -7.94 23.76
C SER A 58 17.51 -9.42 23.47
N GLU A 59 16.91 -9.77 22.33
CA GLU A 59 16.74 -11.16 21.90
C GLU A 59 18.08 -11.86 21.60
N SER A 60 19.06 -11.13 21.04
CA SER A 60 20.40 -11.66 20.76
C SER A 60 21.37 -11.52 21.94
N THR A 61 21.19 -10.50 22.76
CA THR A 61 21.99 -10.24 23.97
C THR A 61 21.07 -9.79 25.12
N PRO A 62 20.58 -10.71 25.98
CA PRO A 62 19.60 -10.40 27.03
C PRO A 62 20.24 -9.63 28.20
N GLN A 63 20.58 -8.37 27.96
CA GLN A 63 21.07 -7.45 28.97
C GLN A 63 19.89 -6.70 29.58
N THR A 64 19.83 -6.68 30.91
CA THR A 64 18.75 -6.03 31.68
C THR A 64 18.45 -4.61 31.21
N TRP A 65 19.48 -3.81 30.91
CA TRP A 65 19.31 -2.42 30.51
C TRP A 65 18.74 -2.26 29.09
N LEU A 66 18.95 -3.21 28.16
CA LEU A 66 18.27 -3.20 26.86
C LEU A 66 16.76 -3.39 27.05
N ILE A 67 16.37 -4.41 27.82
CA ILE A 67 14.96 -4.76 28.09
C ILE A 67 14.23 -3.61 28.81
N VAL A 68 14.90 -2.97 29.78
CA VAL A 68 14.35 -1.79 30.47
C VAL A 68 14.27 -0.58 29.53
N ALA A 69 15.27 -0.34 28.70
CA ALA A 69 15.26 0.77 27.76
C ALA A 69 14.21 0.62 26.65
N SER A 70 14.06 -0.58 26.08
CA SER A 70 13.03 -0.88 25.08
C SER A 70 11.62 -0.72 25.67
N ALA A 71 11.37 -1.26 26.87
CA ALA A 71 10.12 -1.10 27.62
C ALA A 71 9.73 0.37 27.86
N ILE A 72 10.70 1.21 28.24
CA ILE A 72 10.49 2.65 28.44
C ILE A 72 10.18 3.33 27.10
N LEU A 73 11.01 3.13 26.07
CA LEU A 73 10.81 3.74 24.74
C LEU A 73 9.47 3.32 24.12
N GLN A 74 9.06 2.05 24.31
CA GLN A 74 7.81 1.52 23.80
C GLN A 74 6.59 2.25 24.41
N SER A 75 6.67 2.55 25.72
CA SER A 75 5.62 3.21 26.50
C SER A 75 5.52 4.72 26.21
N VAL A 76 6.65 5.38 25.97
CA VAL A 76 6.80 6.85 25.94
C VAL A 76 6.26 7.53 24.67
N GLY A 77 6.06 6.78 23.58
CA GLY A 77 5.63 7.28 22.25
C GLY A 77 4.32 8.08 22.19
N LEU A 78 3.46 8.02 23.22
CA LEU A 78 2.27 8.87 23.30
C LEU A 78 2.62 10.38 23.40
N SER A 79 3.71 10.73 24.09
CA SER A 79 4.03 12.13 24.40
C SER A 79 4.46 12.95 23.17
N PRO A 80 5.37 12.46 22.30
CA PRO A 80 5.67 13.11 21.02
C PRO A 80 4.44 13.30 20.13
N LEU A 81 3.50 12.34 20.14
CA LEU A 81 2.27 12.43 19.35
C LEU A 81 1.34 13.55 19.87
N LEU A 82 1.18 13.67 21.18
CA LEU A 82 0.45 14.79 21.80
C LEU A 82 1.13 16.14 21.56
N PHE A 83 2.47 16.21 21.54
CA PHE A 83 3.18 17.43 21.15
C PHE A 83 3.01 17.79 19.66
N ALA A 84 2.93 16.79 18.77
CA ALA A 84 2.69 17.01 17.35
C ALA A 84 1.27 17.59 17.13
N LEU A 85 0.25 17.00 17.76
CA LEU A 85 -1.13 17.51 17.73
C LEU A 85 -1.21 18.94 18.29
N LEU A 86 -0.60 19.20 19.45
CA LEU A 86 -0.56 20.53 20.06
C LEU A 86 0.14 21.56 19.15
N GLY A 87 1.23 21.17 18.47
CA GLY A 87 1.94 22.03 17.52
C GLY A 87 1.14 22.37 16.26
N ILE A 88 0.32 21.43 15.78
CA ILE A 88 -0.64 21.67 14.68
C ILE A 88 -1.74 22.62 15.17
N LEU A 89 -2.30 22.38 16.36
CA LEU A 89 -3.34 23.24 16.95
C LEU A 89 -2.85 24.66 17.25
N SER A 90 -1.61 24.84 17.72
CA SER A 90 -1.07 26.18 17.97
C SER A 90 -1.04 27.03 16.70
N GLN A 91 -0.71 26.45 15.54
CA GLN A 91 -0.72 27.17 14.26
C GLN A 91 -2.13 27.62 13.86
N VAL A 92 -3.15 26.78 14.10
CA VAL A 92 -4.56 27.10 13.81
C VAL A 92 -5.08 28.20 14.75
N PHE A 93 -4.75 28.14 16.03
CA PHE A 93 -5.20 29.11 17.03
C PHE A 93 -4.47 30.45 16.94
N GLU A 94 -3.14 30.47 16.80
CA GLU A 94 -2.35 31.70 16.62
C GLU A 94 -2.79 32.46 15.36
N ALA A 95 -3.17 31.76 14.28
CA ALA A 95 -3.66 32.37 13.06
C ALA A 95 -5.11 32.88 13.15
N SER A 96 -5.92 32.33 14.07
CA SER A 96 -7.32 32.75 14.28
C SER A 96 -7.45 33.89 15.30
N ASN A 97 -6.55 33.95 16.29
CA ASN A 97 -6.56 34.97 17.36
C ASN A 97 -5.13 35.53 17.58
N PRO A 98 -4.57 36.26 16.60
CA PRO A 98 -3.20 36.75 16.68
C PRO A 98 -3.00 37.71 17.87
N GLY A 99 -1.98 37.43 18.70
CA GLY A 99 -1.60 38.27 19.83
C GLY A 99 -2.43 38.09 21.12
N GLN A 100 -3.45 37.23 21.14
CA GLN A 100 -4.29 37.07 22.33
C GLN A 100 -3.54 36.34 23.47
N ARG A 101 -3.21 37.06 24.55
CA ARG A 101 -2.40 36.57 25.69
C ARG A 101 -2.92 35.28 26.31
N VAL A 102 -4.25 35.11 26.40
CA VAL A 102 -4.92 33.91 26.95
C VAL A 102 -4.60 32.65 26.12
N VAL A 103 -4.56 32.76 24.78
CA VAL A 103 -4.25 31.63 23.88
C VAL A 103 -2.80 31.19 24.06
N VAL A 104 -1.87 32.14 24.15
CA VAL A 104 -0.44 31.86 24.37
C VAL A 104 -0.20 31.18 25.72
N ILE A 105 -0.86 31.67 26.78
CA ILE A 105 -0.78 31.06 28.12
C ILE A 105 -1.35 29.63 28.07
N GLY A 106 -2.54 29.42 27.51
CA GLY A 106 -3.16 28.09 27.43
C GLY A 106 -2.33 27.06 26.67
N LEU A 107 -1.78 27.43 25.50
CA LEU A 107 -0.92 26.54 24.70
C LEU A 107 0.40 26.20 25.43
N ASN A 108 1.00 27.17 26.13
CA ASN A 108 2.18 26.94 26.94
C ASN A 108 1.88 26.03 28.15
N THR A 109 0.74 26.21 28.82
CA THR A 109 0.30 25.33 29.92
C THR A 109 0.14 23.88 29.46
N LEU A 110 -0.52 23.65 28.31
CA LEU A 110 -0.64 22.30 27.73
C LEU A 110 0.73 21.70 27.37
N ARG A 111 1.63 22.51 26.82
CA ARG A 111 3.01 22.08 26.51
C ARG A 111 3.78 21.67 27.77
N LEU A 112 3.67 22.43 28.86
CA LEU A 112 4.26 22.07 30.15
C LEU A 112 3.63 20.80 30.72
N MET A 113 2.31 20.63 30.61
CA MET A 113 1.60 19.46 31.15
C MET A 113 2.01 18.15 30.45
N ILE A 114 2.14 18.17 29.12
CA ILE A 114 2.67 17.01 28.36
C ILE A 114 4.14 16.76 28.70
N LEU A 115 4.95 17.80 28.90
CA LEU A 115 6.37 17.67 29.28
C LEU A 115 6.54 17.05 30.67
N THR A 116 5.75 17.49 31.65
CA THR A 116 5.73 16.91 33.00
C THR A 116 5.27 15.46 32.95
N GLY A 117 4.21 15.14 32.20
CA GLY A 117 3.77 13.76 31.98
C GLY A 117 4.86 12.88 31.35
N PHE A 118 5.59 13.37 30.36
CA PHE A 118 6.71 12.67 29.71
C PHE A 118 7.84 12.34 30.71
N ILE A 119 8.25 13.32 31.53
CA ILE A 119 9.30 13.11 32.55
C ILE A 119 8.83 12.09 33.60
N LEU A 120 7.60 12.22 34.10
CA LEU A 120 7.03 11.30 35.08
C LEU A 120 6.85 9.88 34.51
N ALA A 121 6.50 9.73 33.23
CA ALA A 121 6.41 8.44 32.56
C ALA A 121 7.78 7.74 32.44
N ILE A 122 8.85 8.50 32.16
CA ILE A 122 10.22 7.95 32.12
C ILE A 122 10.66 7.54 33.52
N VAL A 123 10.58 8.43 34.52
CA VAL A 123 11.00 8.13 35.90
C VAL A 123 10.17 6.99 36.51
N GLY A 124 8.86 6.97 36.24
CA GLY A 124 7.96 5.89 36.65
C GLY A 124 8.29 4.56 35.99
N GLY A 125 8.59 4.55 34.68
CA GLY A 125 9.03 3.36 33.95
C GLY A 125 10.38 2.82 34.47
N VAL A 126 11.36 3.69 34.69
CA VAL A 126 12.67 3.32 35.29
C VAL A 126 12.47 2.62 36.64
N LYS A 127 11.67 3.21 37.55
CA LYS A 127 11.37 2.62 38.86
C LYS A 127 10.49 1.36 38.81
N ALA A 128 9.69 1.18 37.76
CA ALA A 128 8.80 0.04 37.62
C ALA A 128 9.44 -1.19 36.96
N TYR A 129 10.47 -1.00 36.12
CA TYR A 129 11.02 -2.08 35.29
C TYR A 129 12.48 -2.48 35.62
N ILE A 130 13.24 -1.68 36.40
CA ILE A 130 14.57 -2.13 36.88
C ILE A 130 14.39 -3.33 37.84
N PRO A 131 15.02 -4.49 37.57
CA PRO A 131 14.97 -5.64 38.48
C PRO A 131 15.71 -5.34 39.79
N ASN A 132 15.32 -6.02 40.86
CA ASN A 132 15.77 -5.78 42.25
C ASN A 132 15.37 -4.40 42.83
N SER A 133 14.44 -3.69 42.17
CA SER A 133 13.82 -2.48 42.74
C SER A 133 13.06 -2.81 44.03
N SER A 134 13.14 -1.92 45.03
CA SER A 134 12.44 -2.10 46.30
C SER A 134 10.91 -2.13 46.12
N ALA A 135 10.17 -2.76 47.05
CA ALA A 135 8.70 -2.74 47.02
C ALA A 135 8.13 -1.30 47.04
N SER A 136 8.83 -0.38 47.72
CA SER A 136 8.59 1.06 47.70
C SER A 136 8.85 1.70 46.34
N ASP A 137 9.91 1.34 45.62
CA ASP A 137 10.18 1.88 44.28
C ASP A 137 9.17 1.40 43.25
N LEU A 138 8.77 0.12 43.31
CA LEU A 138 7.76 -0.43 42.42
C LEU A 138 6.39 0.23 42.63
N SER A 139 5.99 0.49 43.88
CA SER A 139 4.73 1.18 44.18
C SER A 139 4.77 2.65 43.72
N MET A 140 5.88 3.35 43.98
CA MET A 140 6.10 4.71 43.49
C MET A 140 6.14 4.79 41.97
N GLY A 141 6.77 3.82 41.29
CA GLY A 141 6.79 3.73 39.82
C GLY A 141 5.39 3.63 39.23
N LYS A 142 4.54 2.76 39.78
CA LYS A 142 3.12 2.63 39.40
C LYS A 142 2.33 3.93 39.65
N ILE A 143 2.56 4.63 40.77
CA ILE A 143 1.92 5.92 41.06
C ILE A 143 2.34 6.97 40.03
N LEU A 144 3.64 7.09 39.73
CA LEU A 144 4.18 8.04 38.76
C LEU A 144 3.61 7.80 37.34
N ILE A 145 3.47 6.53 36.93
CA ILE A 145 2.83 6.16 35.65
C ILE A 145 1.35 6.58 35.63
N LYS A 146 0.58 6.32 36.71
CA LYS A 146 -0.82 6.75 36.82
C LYS A 146 -0.96 8.27 36.72
N VAL A 147 -0.11 9.04 37.41
CA VAL A 147 -0.11 10.51 37.33
C VAL A 147 0.26 10.99 35.92
N ALA A 148 1.29 10.40 35.30
CA ALA A 148 1.70 10.74 33.93
C ALA A 148 0.58 10.52 32.92
N VAL A 149 -0.10 9.37 32.98
CA VAL A 149 -1.25 9.08 32.10
C VAL A 149 -2.43 10.00 32.38
N GLY A 150 -2.69 10.35 33.65
CA GLY A 150 -3.68 11.38 34.01
C GLY A 150 -3.41 12.74 33.36
N LEU A 151 -2.15 13.19 33.36
CA LEU A 151 -1.73 14.42 32.66
C LEU A 151 -1.91 14.32 31.14
N PHE A 152 -1.61 13.15 30.54
CA PHE A 152 -1.85 12.93 29.12
C PHE A 152 -3.34 12.97 28.77
N ILE A 153 -4.21 12.33 29.55
CA ILE A 153 -5.68 12.38 29.37
C ILE A 153 -6.16 13.83 29.44
N ALA A 154 -5.80 14.57 30.50
CA ALA A 154 -6.20 15.97 30.65
C ALA A 154 -5.72 16.83 29.48
N SER A 155 -4.49 16.60 29.00
CA SER A 155 -3.94 17.33 27.85
C SER A 155 -4.65 17.00 26.54
N PHE A 156 -5.10 15.76 26.37
CA PHE A 156 -5.82 15.31 25.18
C PHE A 156 -7.27 15.83 25.17
N VAL A 157 -7.97 15.77 26.31
CA VAL A 157 -9.31 16.37 26.47
C VAL A 157 -9.29 17.86 26.13
N ALA A 158 -8.29 18.60 26.63
CA ALA A 158 -8.12 20.01 26.29
C ALA A 158 -7.84 20.22 24.79
N GLN A 159 -7.05 19.36 24.14
CA GLN A 159 -6.81 19.42 22.69
C GLN A 159 -8.07 19.09 21.87
N VAL A 160 -8.90 18.14 22.31
CA VAL A 160 -10.20 17.83 21.68
C VAL A 160 -11.17 19.02 21.83
N TYR A 161 -11.23 19.67 22.99
CA TYR A 161 -11.99 20.91 23.17
C TYR A 161 -11.51 22.03 22.23
N LEU A 162 -10.18 22.17 22.06
CA LEU A 162 -9.60 23.11 21.10
C LEU A 162 -10.00 22.76 19.65
N ILE A 163 -9.94 21.49 19.24
CA ILE A 163 -10.42 21.04 17.91
C ILE A 163 -11.88 21.43 17.72
N ALA A 164 -12.75 21.11 18.68
CA ALA A 164 -14.17 21.45 18.61
C ALA A 164 -14.37 22.97 18.42
N LYS A 165 -13.68 23.81 19.21
CA LYS A 165 -13.76 25.27 19.10
C LYS A 165 -13.34 25.79 17.72
N THR A 166 -12.32 25.20 17.07
CA THR A 166 -11.92 25.60 15.70
C THR A 166 -12.99 25.34 14.63
N ARG A 167 -13.95 24.44 14.86
CA ARG A 167 -15.08 24.21 13.93
C ARG A 167 -16.08 25.36 13.93
N PHE A 168 -16.18 26.12 15.02
CA PHE A 168 -17.20 27.17 15.20
C PHE A 168 -16.71 28.59 14.88
N THR A 169 -15.40 28.85 14.89
CA THR A 169 -14.83 30.17 14.52
C THR A 169 -14.19 30.13 13.13
N ALA A 170 -14.84 30.73 12.15
CA ALA A 170 -14.28 30.87 10.79
C ALA A 170 -13.11 31.88 10.75
N PRO A 171 -11.97 31.59 10.09
CA PRO A 171 -10.85 32.53 10.01
C PRO A 171 -11.15 33.74 9.11
N SER A 172 -10.99 34.96 9.65
CA SER A 172 -11.19 36.23 8.94
C SER A 172 -9.94 36.70 8.16
N SER A 173 -9.25 35.78 7.47
CA SER A 173 -7.98 36.09 6.79
C SER A 173 -7.95 35.62 5.32
N GLY A 174 -7.05 36.21 4.52
CA GLY A 174 -7.01 36.05 3.06
C GLY A 174 -6.98 34.60 2.55
N ALA A 175 -7.53 34.41 1.34
CA ALA A 175 -7.94 33.12 0.80
C ALA A 175 -6.87 32.00 0.84
N HIS A 176 -5.60 32.32 0.60
CA HIS A 176 -4.55 31.30 0.55
C HIS A 176 -4.19 30.76 1.94
N LYS A 177 -3.91 31.65 2.92
CA LYS A 177 -3.54 31.28 4.29
C LYS A 177 -4.67 30.54 5.01
N THR A 178 -5.92 30.94 4.75
CA THR A 178 -7.12 30.27 5.29
C THR A 178 -7.31 28.83 4.77
N THR A 179 -6.74 28.47 3.62
CA THR A 179 -6.79 27.08 3.11
C THR A 179 -5.83 26.15 3.88
N GLU A 180 -4.61 26.61 4.15
CA GLU A 180 -3.61 25.89 4.95
C GLU A 180 -4.10 25.63 6.39
N ILE A 181 -4.64 26.66 7.04
CA ILE A 181 -5.19 26.57 8.41
C ILE A 181 -6.35 25.57 8.48
N ARG A 182 -7.24 25.54 7.48
CA ARG A 182 -8.35 24.57 7.41
C ARG A 182 -7.87 23.13 7.22
N LEU A 183 -6.81 22.92 6.44
CA LEU A 183 -6.19 21.59 6.28
C LEU A 183 -5.54 21.11 7.59
N LEU A 184 -4.87 21.99 8.34
CA LEU A 184 -4.31 21.67 9.67
C LEU A 184 -5.40 21.36 10.70
N ALA A 185 -6.50 22.11 10.72
CA ALA A 185 -7.65 21.85 11.58
C ALA A 185 -8.34 20.51 11.22
N PHE A 186 -8.42 20.18 9.93
CA PHE A 186 -8.90 18.88 9.45
C PHE A 186 -7.96 17.73 9.88
N ALA A 187 -6.63 17.92 9.77
CA ALA A 187 -5.63 16.97 10.26
C ALA A 187 -5.86 16.61 11.73
N ALA A 188 -6.00 17.62 12.58
CA ALA A 188 -6.24 17.46 14.01
C ALA A 188 -7.55 16.71 14.28
N ALA A 189 -8.64 17.07 13.58
CA ALA A 189 -9.93 16.41 13.76
C ALA A 189 -9.97 14.94 13.31
N VAL A 190 -9.29 14.59 12.20
CA VAL A 190 -9.26 13.20 11.68
C VAL A 190 -8.28 12.32 12.45
N SER A 191 -7.18 12.88 12.96
CA SER A 191 -6.22 12.13 13.80
C SER A 191 -6.72 11.89 15.23
N ALA A 192 -7.58 12.76 15.76
CA ALA A 192 -8.12 12.67 17.12
C ALA A 192 -8.66 11.28 17.53
N PRO A 193 -9.54 10.59 16.77
CA PRO A 193 -10.03 9.26 17.17
C PRO A 193 -8.91 8.21 17.31
N PHE A 194 -7.90 8.23 16.45
CA PHE A 194 -6.75 7.32 16.55
C PHE A 194 -5.91 7.62 17.81
N ILE A 195 -5.69 8.91 18.10
CA ILE A 195 -4.99 9.33 19.33
C ILE A 195 -5.82 8.97 20.57
N ALA A 196 -7.15 9.05 20.51
CA ALA A 196 -8.03 8.63 21.59
C ALA A 196 -7.87 7.13 21.89
N THR A 197 -7.85 6.26 20.87
CA THR A 197 -7.56 4.83 21.04
C THR A 197 -6.19 4.59 21.69
N ARG A 198 -5.17 5.35 21.28
CA ARG A 198 -3.83 5.26 21.86
C ARG A 198 -3.77 5.71 23.32
N VAL A 199 -4.51 6.77 23.69
CA VAL A 199 -4.67 7.22 25.08
C VAL A 199 -5.44 6.19 25.90
N ALA A 200 -6.51 5.60 25.34
CA ALA A 200 -7.29 4.55 25.99
C ALA A 200 -6.44 3.32 26.33
N TYR A 201 -5.58 2.85 25.42
CA TYR A 201 -4.63 1.77 25.71
C TYR A 201 -3.73 2.09 26.92
N SER A 202 -3.13 3.28 26.97
CA SER A 202 -2.33 3.73 28.13
C SER A 202 -3.16 3.89 29.40
N THR A 203 -4.44 4.26 29.29
CA THR A 203 -5.35 4.42 30.44
C THR A 203 -5.69 3.06 31.05
N ILE A 204 -6.08 2.09 30.23
CA ILE A 204 -6.40 0.73 30.69
C ILE A 204 -5.15 0.09 31.31
N GLY A 205 -3.99 0.18 30.65
CA GLY A 205 -2.73 -0.37 31.16
C GLY A 205 -2.19 0.31 32.43
N ALA A 206 -2.56 1.57 32.71
CA ALA A 206 -2.14 2.27 33.92
C ALA A 206 -3.12 2.12 35.10
N PHE A 207 -4.42 2.06 34.84
CA PHE A 207 -5.46 2.09 35.88
C PHE A 207 -6.13 0.74 36.16
N SER A 208 -6.14 -0.21 35.21
CA SER A 208 -6.67 -1.55 35.47
C SER A 208 -5.67 -2.41 36.23
N ASN A 209 -6.09 -3.02 37.33
CA ASN A 209 -5.27 -3.97 38.08
C ASN A 209 -5.39 -5.40 37.53
N ASP A 210 -6.53 -5.74 36.90
CA ASP A 210 -6.91 -7.11 36.52
C ASP A 210 -6.74 -7.39 35.02
N SER A 211 -6.12 -6.49 34.26
CA SER A 211 -6.00 -6.56 32.80
C SER A 211 -4.53 -6.63 32.32
N PRO A 212 -3.78 -7.70 32.64
CA PRO A 212 -2.36 -7.83 32.27
C PRO A 212 -2.13 -7.76 30.75
N GLN A 213 -3.15 -8.07 29.95
CA GLN A 213 -3.14 -8.00 28.49
C GLN A 213 -2.81 -6.60 27.93
N PHE A 214 -3.03 -5.52 28.70
CA PHE A 214 -2.75 -4.13 28.31
C PHE A 214 -1.39 -3.61 28.77
N ASN A 215 -0.56 -4.45 29.40
CA ASN A 215 0.80 -4.08 29.78
C ASN A 215 1.70 -3.95 28.52
N PRO A 216 2.42 -2.83 28.30
CA PRO A 216 3.29 -2.69 27.13
C PRO A 216 4.47 -3.69 27.14
N VAL A 217 4.90 -4.18 28.30
CA VAL A 217 6.09 -5.03 28.49
C VAL A 217 5.75 -6.52 28.57
N THR A 218 4.59 -6.90 29.09
CA THR A 218 4.19 -8.32 29.23
C THR A 218 2.80 -8.66 28.69
N GLY A 219 2.06 -7.67 28.18
CA GLY A 219 0.72 -7.84 27.63
C GLY A 219 0.69 -8.39 26.21
N ASN A 220 -0.53 -8.54 25.68
CA ASN A 220 -0.80 -9.19 24.41
C ASN A 220 -0.26 -8.34 23.24
N VAL A 221 0.61 -8.95 22.44
CA VAL A 221 1.29 -8.35 21.28
C VAL A 221 0.30 -7.81 20.24
N VAL A 222 -0.83 -8.48 20.02
CA VAL A 222 -1.87 -8.04 19.07
C VAL A 222 -2.56 -6.77 19.57
N ILE A 223 -2.87 -6.68 20.87
CA ILE A 223 -3.49 -5.48 21.47
C ILE A 223 -2.52 -4.31 21.42
N LEU A 224 -1.24 -4.54 21.75
CA LEU A 224 -0.17 -3.55 21.62
C LEU A 224 -0.01 -3.07 20.17
N ALA A 225 0.01 -3.98 19.20
CA ALA A 225 0.10 -3.65 17.78
C ALA A 225 -1.09 -2.83 17.30
N CYS A 226 -2.32 -3.28 17.55
CA CYS A 226 -3.54 -2.67 17.02
C CYS A 226 -3.95 -1.39 17.75
N MET A 227 -3.94 -1.35 19.08
CA MET A 227 -4.42 -0.18 19.84
C MET A 227 -3.35 0.87 20.09
N ALA A 228 -2.07 0.48 20.14
CA ALA A 228 -0.97 1.42 20.33
C ALA A 228 -0.27 1.76 19.01
N LEU A 229 0.48 0.81 18.45
CA LEU A 229 1.45 1.10 17.38
C LEU A 229 0.78 1.51 16.05
N LEU A 230 -0.27 0.80 15.64
CA LEU A 230 -1.02 1.10 14.43
C LEU A 230 -1.72 2.47 14.50
N MET A 231 -2.25 2.83 15.67
CA MET A 231 -2.94 4.12 15.87
C MET A 231 -1.95 5.30 15.84
N GLU A 232 -0.77 5.15 16.42
CA GLU A 232 0.32 6.13 16.29
C GLU A 232 0.81 6.26 14.85
N LEU A 233 0.90 5.14 14.11
CA LEU A 233 1.31 5.11 12.71
C LEU A 233 0.30 5.85 11.82
N ILE A 234 -1.00 5.60 11.98
CA ILE A 234 -2.07 6.28 11.21
C ILE A 234 -2.09 7.78 11.51
N ALA A 235 -2.03 8.19 12.78
CA ALA A 235 -2.00 9.61 13.16
C ALA A 235 -0.76 10.32 12.59
N THR A 236 0.42 9.67 12.68
CA THR A 236 1.67 10.16 12.09
C THR A 236 1.57 10.30 10.58
N PHE A 237 0.96 9.32 9.91
CA PHE A 237 0.77 9.33 8.46
C PHE A 237 -0.12 10.49 8.01
N ILE A 238 -1.25 10.72 8.70
CA ILE A 238 -2.15 11.87 8.44
C ILE A 238 -1.38 13.19 8.52
N TYR A 239 -0.53 13.35 9.55
CA TYR A 239 0.29 14.55 9.68
C TYR A 239 1.29 14.68 8.54
N LEU A 240 2.12 13.66 8.30
CA LEU A 240 3.15 13.72 7.24
C LEU A 240 2.54 13.98 5.85
N ALA A 241 1.40 13.36 5.54
CA ALA A 241 0.67 13.63 4.31
C ALA A 241 0.30 15.12 4.18
N ILE A 242 -0.22 15.75 5.24
CA ILE A 242 -0.60 17.17 5.22
C ILE A 242 0.63 18.09 5.22
N GLY A 243 1.71 17.71 5.90
CA GLY A 243 3.01 18.38 5.83
C GLY A 243 3.62 18.39 4.43
N CYS A 244 3.38 17.34 3.65
CA CYS A 244 3.73 17.23 2.23
C CYS A 244 2.78 17.98 1.29
N LEU A 245 1.47 17.98 1.57
CA LEU A 245 0.43 18.58 0.71
C LEU A 245 0.38 20.10 0.75
N ILE A 246 0.68 20.72 1.89
CA ILE A 246 0.72 22.19 1.99
C ILE A 246 1.81 22.72 1.04
N GLY A 247 1.52 23.77 0.28
CA GLY A 247 2.45 24.31 -0.72
C GLY A 247 3.78 24.82 -0.14
N HIS A 248 4.76 25.02 -1.03
CA HIS A 248 5.96 25.79 -0.71
C HIS A 248 5.58 27.27 -0.71
N SER A 249 5.11 27.79 0.43
CA SER A 249 4.98 29.23 0.62
C SER A 249 6.37 29.84 0.54
N GLU A 250 6.56 30.79 -0.39
CA GLU A 250 7.84 31.46 -0.59
C GLU A 250 8.30 32.11 0.72
N LYS A 251 9.41 31.61 1.28
CA LYS A 251 10.04 32.24 2.46
C LYS A 251 10.51 33.68 2.16
N GLY A 252 10.58 34.07 0.88
CA GLY A 252 10.93 35.41 0.44
C GLY A 252 9.94 36.53 0.75
N THR A 253 8.67 36.24 1.09
CA THR A 253 7.63 37.31 1.16
C THR A 253 7.32 37.76 2.59
N TYR A 254 7.39 36.87 3.59
CA TYR A 254 7.20 37.26 5.00
C TYR A 254 8.38 38.04 5.58
N GLU A 255 9.61 37.67 5.22
CA GLU A 255 10.79 38.43 5.64
C GLU A 255 10.83 39.79 4.91
N LYS A 256 10.44 39.84 3.63
CA LYS A 256 10.30 41.09 2.86
C LYS A 256 9.21 42.02 3.42
N HIS A 257 8.10 41.50 3.93
CA HIS A 257 7.11 42.32 4.64
C HIS A 257 7.60 42.81 6.01
N ARG A 258 8.31 41.98 6.79
CA ARG A 258 8.89 42.41 8.08
C ARG A 258 9.99 43.45 7.88
N PHE A 259 10.83 43.27 6.86
CA PHE A 259 11.85 44.23 6.46
C PHE A 259 11.22 45.49 5.88
N GLN A 260 10.17 45.42 5.06
CA GLN A 260 9.42 46.61 4.62
C GLN A 260 8.74 47.36 5.77
N SER A 261 8.23 46.68 6.80
CA SER A 261 7.70 47.37 7.99
C SER A 261 8.79 48.06 8.83
N LEU A 262 10.01 47.52 8.85
CA LEU A 262 11.16 48.15 9.50
C LEU A 262 11.77 49.30 8.66
N VAL A 263 11.78 49.16 7.32
CA VAL A 263 12.22 50.21 6.39
C VAL A 263 11.23 51.37 6.31
N ARG A 264 9.92 51.10 6.41
CA ARG A 264 8.88 52.16 6.44
C ARG A 264 8.87 52.99 7.74
N ILE A 265 9.58 52.52 8.79
CA ILE A 265 9.85 53.31 10.00
C ILE A 265 11.12 54.17 9.84
N LYS A 266 11.94 53.93 8.79
CA LYS A 266 13.22 54.60 8.56
C LYS A 266 13.26 55.54 7.34
N SER A 267 12.12 55.77 6.67
CA SER A 267 12.02 56.62 5.48
C SER A 267 11.54 58.07 5.72
N SER A 268 11.55 58.53 6.97
CA SER A 268 11.42 59.95 7.31
C SER A 268 12.80 60.60 7.47
N PHE A 269 13.61 60.65 6.41
CA PHE A 269 14.74 61.59 6.31
C PHE A 269 15.18 61.82 4.84
N SER A 270 15.06 63.07 4.42
CA SER A 270 15.65 63.84 3.29
C SER A 270 16.40 63.21 2.08
N ILE A 271 15.91 63.60 0.89
CA ILE A 271 16.61 64.37 -0.20
C ILE A 271 17.59 63.67 -1.19
N CYS A 272 17.51 64.17 -2.45
CA CYS A 272 18.42 64.11 -3.62
C CYS A 272 18.21 63.09 -4.77
N GLN A 273 17.95 63.68 -5.96
CA GLN A 273 18.37 63.41 -7.36
C GLN A 273 19.18 62.13 -7.68
N GLY A 274 19.15 61.55 -8.89
CA GLY A 274 18.51 61.93 -10.16
C GLY A 274 19.35 61.47 -11.38
N ILE A 275 18.72 61.28 -12.55
CA ILE A 275 19.33 61.04 -13.89
C ILE A 275 20.05 59.67 -14.09
N THR A 276 19.55 58.84 -15.02
CA THR A 276 20.24 58.44 -16.28
C THR A 276 19.36 57.43 -17.04
N LEU A 277 19.12 57.71 -18.33
CA LEU A 277 18.40 56.88 -19.31
C LEU A 277 19.21 56.96 -20.62
N VAL A 278 19.04 55.98 -21.52
CA VAL A 278 19.56 55.92 -22.92
C VAL A 278 20.95 55.27 -23.10
N LEU A 279 21.14 54.70 -24.31
CA LEU A 279 22.29 53.99 -24.93
C LEU A 279 22.22 52.44 -24.85
N LEU A 280 22.32 51.62 -25.92
CA LEU A 280 22.31 51.70 -27.41
C LEU A 280 21.78 50.31 -27.89
N ARG A 281 20.79 50.12 -28.77
CA ARG A 281 20.68 50.27 -30.26
C ARG A 281 21.59 49.39 -31.16
N ARG A 282 20.97 48.28 -31.66
CA ARG A 282 20.99 47.72 -33.05
C ARG A 282 22.26 47.14 -33.69
N SER A 283 22.15 45.92 -34.24
CA SER A 283 22.70 45.51 -35.55
C SER A 283 21.96 44.28 -36.11
N GLU A 284 21.70 44.25 -37.42
CA GLU A 284 21.15 43.12 -38.21
C GLU A 284 22.18 42.75 -39.28
N THR A 285 22.25 41.48 -39.72
CA THR A 285 22.57 41.11 -41.13
C THR A 285 22.16 39.65 -41.42
N SER A 286 21.92 39.35 -42.71
CA SER A 286 21.26 38.14 -43.24
C SER A 286 22.22 37.23 -44.04
N SER A 287 21.89 35.93 -44.21
CA SER A 287 22.35 35.11 -45.35
C SER A 287 21.44 33.89 -45.67
N TYR A 288 21.44 33.52 -46.95
CA TYR A 288 20.53 32.65 -47.73
C TYR A 288 21.11 31.22 -47.94
N GLU A 289 20.41 30.14 -48.38
CA GLU A 289 18.98 29.80 -48.64
C GLU A 289 18.86 28.32 -49.09
N PHE A 290 17.77 27.59 -48.73
CA PHE A 290 17.03 26.68 -49.65
C PHE A 290 15.67 26.20 -49.08
N ASP A 291 14.69 25.99 -49.96
CA ASP A 291 13.26 25.80 -49.64
C ASP A 291 12.72 24.39 -49.96
N TYR A 292 11.67 23.98 -49.25
CA TYR A 292 10.57 23.17 -49.81
C TYR A 292 9.25 23.51 -49.08
N SER A 293 8.47 24.33 -49.77
CA SER A 293 7.11 24.83 -49.52
C SER A 293 6.04 23.73 -49.75
N THR A 294 4.78 23.77 -49.25
CA THR A 294 4.03 24.69 -48.36
C THR A 294 2.69 24.04 -47.97
N VAL A 295 2.16 24.35 -46.77
CA VAL A 295 0.80 24.90 -46.59
C VAL A 295 0.87 25.90 -45.42
N GLU A 296 0.40 27.14 -45.65
CA GLU A 296 0.55 28.31 -44.76
C GLU A 296 -0.58 28.37 -43.69
N ALA A 297 -0.59 29.22 -42.65
CA ALA A 297 0.11 30.50 -42.46
C ALA A 297 0.31 30.94 -40.99
N ASN A 298 1.28 31.85 -40.81
CA ASN A 298 1.44 32.88 -39.76
C ASN A 298 1.70 32.50 -38.28
N GLY A 299 3.00 32.50 -37.92
CA GLY A 299 3.51 32.66 -36.57
C GLY A 299 5.02 32.95 -36.58
N SER A 300 5.48 33.99 -35.88
CA SER A 300 6.87 34.46 -35.82
C SER A 300 7.91 33.38 -35.45
N ARG A 301 9.10 33.43 -36.07
CA ARG A 301 10.27 32.56 -35.78
C ARG A 301 10.85 32.82 -34.37
N ASP A 302 10.19 32.32 -33.34
CA ASP A 302 10.67 32.26 -31.95
C ASP A 302 10.22 30.95 -31.23
N GLU A 303 9.86 29.91 -32.00
CA GLU A 303 9.37 28.63 -31.46
C GLU A 303 10.51 27.68 -31.03
N LEU A 304 10.94 27.84 -29.78
CA LEU A 304 11.88 26.98 -29.08
C LEU A 304 11.28 25.58 -28.77
N ASN A 305 11.54 24.58 -29.62
CA ASN A 305 11.34 23.14 -29.38
C ASN A 305 10.08 22.77 -28.58
N ASP A 306 8.90 22.96 -29.17
CA ASP A 306 7.65 22.73 -28.46
C ASP A 306 7.39 21.24 -28.17
N CYS A 307 7.41 20.90 -26.88
CA CYS A 307 7.31 19.51 -26.41
C CYS A 307 5.88 18.98 -26.59
N LYS A 308 5.72 17.79 -27.18
CA LYS A 308 4.40 17.16 -27.33
C LYS A 308 3.86 16.66 -25.98
N TYR A 309 2.76 17.23 -25.51
CA TYR A 309 2.00 16.79 -24.33
C TYR A 309 0.62 16.24 -24.74
N PRO A 310 0.01 15.33 -23.95
CA PRO A 310 -1.36 14.88 -24.17
C PRO A 310 -2.38 16.00 -23.89
N PRO A 311 -3.61 15.91 -24.42
CA PRO A 311 -4.62 16.94 -24.27
C PRO A 311 -5.01 17.19 -22.80
N LYS A 312 -5.31 18.46 -22.48
CA LYS A 312 -5.77 18.90 -21.15
C LYS A 312 -7.26 18.54 -20.96
N ILE A 313 -7.51 17.36 -20.38
CA ILE A 313 -8.86 16.87 -20.05
C ILE A 313 -9.69 17.87 -19.21
N TRP A 314 -9.04 18.71 -18.39
CA TRP A 314 -9.71 19.64 -17.46
C TRP A 314 -9.24 21.08 -17.66
N LYS A 315 -9.44 21.62 -18.87
CA LYS A 315 -8.96 22.94 -19.31
C LYS A 315 -9.28 24.08 -18.31
N ASP A 316 -10.51 24.11 -17.78
CA ASP A 316 -11.01 25.27 -17.02
C ASP A 316 -11.18 25.06 -15.51
N SER A 317 -11.16 23.81 -15.02
CA SER A 317 -11.51 23.51 -13.61
C SER A 317 -10.30 23.34 -12.71
N LYS A 318 -9.82 24.45 -12.13
CA LYS A 318 -8.88 24.46 -10.98
C LYS A 318 -9.38 23.71 -9.74
N ARG A 319 -10.64 23.28 -9.72
CA ARG A 319 -11.24 22.42 -8.68
C ARG A 319 -11.05 20.94 -9.01
N ALA A 320 -11.36 20.53 -10.25
CA ALA A 320 -11.19 19.16 -10.72
C ALA A 320 -9.71 18.74 -10.71
N SER A 321 -8.81 19.58 -11.25
CA SER A 321 -7.36 19.30 -11.26
C SER A 321 -6.81 19.04 -9.84
N ARG A 322 -7.26 19.82 -8.84
CA ARG A 322 -6.90 19.59 -7.42
C ARG A 322 -7.44 18.27 -6.87
N PHE A 323 -8.69 17.93 -7.12
CA PHE A 323 -9.26 16.64 -6.68
C PHE A 323 -8.52 15.45 -7.30
N ILE A 324 -8.14 15.55 -8.58
CA ILE A 324 -7.37 14.52 -9.27
C ILE A 324 -5.98 14.39 -8.63
N THR A 325 -5.25 15.48 -8.41
CA THR A 325 -3.93 15.42 -7.74
C THR A 325 -4.01 14.80 -6.34
N ILE A 326 -5.05 15.12 -5.57
CA ILE A 326 -5.30 14.50 -4.25
C ILE A 326 -5.58 13.00 -4.43
N GLY A 327 -6.48 12.62 -5.33
CA GLY A 327 -6.81 11.23 -5.62
C GLY A 327 -5.60 10.41 -6.08
N THR A 328 -4.75 10.96 -6.94
CA THR A 328 -3.50 10.31 -7.38
C THR A 328 -2.52 10.12 -6.21
N TRP A 329 -2.36 11.11 -5.34
CA TRP A 329 -1.52 10.94 -4.13
C TRP A 329 -2.09 9.90 -3.16
N VAL A 330 -3.40 9.91 -2.90
CA VAL A 330 -4.07 8.90 -2.07
C VAL A 330 -3.90 7.51 -2.67
N GLY A 331 -4.03 7.35 -3.99
CA GLY A 331 -3.83 6.09 -4.68
C GLY A 331 -2.39 5.58 -4.62
N ILE A 332 -1.39 6.45 -4.88
CA ILE A 332 0.04 6.11 -4.74
C ILE A 332 0.33 5.63 -3.30
N VAL A 333 -0.18 6.35 -2.31
CA VAL A 333 -0.06 6.00 -0.89
C VAL A 333 -0.68 4.63 -0.60
N ALA A 334 -1.94 4.42 -1.00
CA ALA A 334 -2.65 3.18 -0.72
C ALA A 334 -1.96 1.97 -1.39
N LEU A 335 -1.53 2.09 -2.64
CA LEU A 335 -0.81 1.04 -3.36
C LEU A 335 0.56 0.75 -2.71
N ALA A 336 1.31 1.78 -2.31
CA ALA A 336 2.58 1.61 -1.60
C ALA A 336 2.39 0.98 -0.21
N SER A 337 1.32 1.35 0.52
CA SER A 337 0.95 0.73 1.79
C SER A 337 0.55 -0.74 1.61
N LEU A 338 -0.23 -1.08 0.57
CA LEU A 338 -0.59 -2.46 0.25
C LEU A 338 0.64 -3.32 -0.07
N ILE A 339 1.62 -2.80 -0.81
CA ILE A 339 2.90 -3.49 -1.03
C ILE A 339 3.66 -3.66 0.30
N GLY A 340 3.70 -2.63 1.14
CA GLY A 340 4.33 -2.70 2.46
C GLY A 340 3.70 -3.78 3.35
N VAL A 341 2.37 -3.83 3.43
CA VAL A 341 1.65 -4.87 4.19
C VAL A 341 1.82 -6.25 3.53
N ALA A 342 1.78 -6.37 2.20
CA ALA A 342 2.01 -7.63 1.52
C ALA A 342 3.42 -8.19 1.78
N ILE A 343 4.45 -7.33 1.82
CA ILE A 343 5.81 -7.71 2.22
C ILE A 343 5.84 -8.12 3.69
N VAL A 344 5.26 -7.32 4.60
CA VAL A 344 5.20 -7.64 6.03
C VAL A 344 4.50 -8.99 6.27
N VAL A 345 3.35 -9.23 5.65
CA VAL A 345 2.65 -10.53 5.73
C VAL A 345 3.53 -11.63 5.15
N THR A 346 4.12 -11.46 3.96
CA THR A 346 4.99 -12.49 3.35
C THR A 346 6.20 -12.83 4.24
N VAL A 347 6.82 -11.84 4.87
CA VAL A 347 7.91 -12.05 5.83
C VAL A 347 7.39 -12.69 7.12
N MET A 348 6.27 -12.23 7.67
CA MET A 348 5.63 -12.88 8.82
C MET A 348 5.25 -14.32 8.53
N LEU A 349 4.85 -14.67 7.30
CA LEU A 349 4.64 -16.06 6.91
C LEU A 349 5.96 -16.83 6.91
N ALA A 350 6.99 -16.32 6.22
CA ALA A 350 8.31 -16.95 6.18
C ALA A 350 8.99 -17.10 7.57
N VAL A 351 8.56 -16.33 8.58
CA VAL A 351 9.11 -16.35 9.95
C VAL A 351 8.22 -17.14 10.93
N LYS A 352 6.89 -16.92 10.89
CA LYS A 352 5.91 -17.50 11.83
C LYS A 352 5.46 -18.91 11.41
N THR A 353 5.53 -19.28 10.13
CA THR A 353 5.52 -20.70 9.78
C THR A 353 6.88 -21.28 10.12
N ASP A 354 6.91 -22.03 11.22
CA ASP A 354 8.10 -22.62 11.81
C ASP A 354 9.01 -23.33 10.77
N ASN A 355 10.11 -22.64 10.41
CA ASN A 355 11.11 -23.13 9.48
C ASN A 355 11.89 -24.35 10.01
N ASN A 356 11.66 -24.78 11.27
CA ASN A 356 12.00 -26.13 11.75
C ASN A 356 11.08 -27.23 11.14
N GLY A 357 10.41 -26.94 10.02
CA GLY A 357 9.78 -27.93 9.13
C GLY A 357 9.79 -27.51 7.66
N PHE A 358 10.63 -26.53 7.30
CA PHE A 358 11.02 -26.26 5.90
C PHE A 358 12.52 -26.56 5.73
N ASP A 359 12.97 -27.60 6.43
CA ASP A 359 14.24 -28.24 6.12
C ASP A 359 14.13 -28.76 4.68
N GLN A 360 14.92 -28.18 3.77
CA GLN A 360 14.95 -28.58 2.36
C GLN A 360 15.52 -29.99 2.19
N ASP A 361 16.21 -30.51 3.21
CA ASP A 361 16.83 -31.83 3.26
C ASP A 361 16.03 -32.85 4.09
N SER A 362 15.11 -32.41 4.97
CA SER A 362 14.15 -33.32 5.64
C SER A 362 12.88 -33.52 4.81
N SER A 363 12.54 -34.78 4.57
CA SER A 363 11.47 -35.14 3.64
C SER A 363 10.11 -35.37 4.31
N GLU A 364 9.91 -34.93 5.57
CA GLU A 364 8.66 -35.12 6.31
C GLU A 364 7.50 -34.22 5.82
N TYR A 365 6.69 -34.75 4.90
CA TYR A 365 5.25 -34.46 4.74
C TYR A 365 4.79 -32.99 4.92
N ALA A 366 5.22 -32.06 4.06
CA ALA A 366 4.86 -30.62 4.17
C ALA A 366 3.35 -30.35 4.33
N LEU A 367 2.48 -31.08 3.60
CA LEU A 367 1.02 -30.96 3.71
C LEU A 367 0.46 -31.44 5.06
N TYR A 368 1.09 -32.46 5.68
CA TYR A 368 0.67 -33.07 6.95
C TYR A 368 1.00 -32.18 8.16
N LYS A 369 2.12 -31.43 8.10
CA LYS A 369 2.45 -30.37 9.07
C LYS A 369 1.52 -29.16 8.89
N ASN A 370 1.44 -28.61 7.67
CA ASN A 370 0.78 -27.33 7.41
C ASN A 370 -0.76 -27.35 7.57
N SER A 371 -1.39 -28.52 7.46
CA SER A 371 -2.83 -28.68 7.70
C SER A 371 -3.18 -29.04 9.15
N ARG A 372 -2.21 -29.07 10.09
CA ARG A 372 -2.41 -29.61 11.46
C ARG A 372 -2.96 -31.05 11.51
N PHE A 373 -2.92 -31.78 10.41
CA PHE A 373 -3.48 -33.14 10.31
C PHE A 373 -2.81 -34.08 11.31
N LYS A 374 -1.49 -33.95 11.55
CA LYS A 374 -0.75 -34.70 12.58
C LYS A 374 -1.32 -34.53 13.99
N GLU A 375 -1.80 -33.33 14.33
CA GLU A 375 -2.41 -33.02 15.63
C GLU A 375 -3.83 -33.58 15.73
N CYS A 376 -4.63 -33.42 14.67
CA CYS A 376 -6.03 -33.86 14.66
C CYS A 376 -6.22 -35.38 14.48
N TYR A 377 -5.32 -36.07 13.77
CA TYR A 377 -5.50 -37.48 13.35
C TYR A 377 -5.58 -38.46 14.53
N ASN A 378 -4.90 -38.16 15.64
CA ASN A 378 -4.91 -38.97 16.85
C ASN A 378 -6.02 -38.58 17.84
N ASN A 379 -6.85 -37.57 17.53
CA ASN A 379 -7.97 -37.21 18.40
C ASN A 379 -9.06 -38.30 18.35
N PRO A 380 -9.76 -38.56 19.47
CA PRO A 380 -10.88 -39.47 19.47
C PRO A 380 -11.97 -38.94 18.52
N PRO A 381 -12.53 -39.78 17.64
CA PRO A 381 -13.57 -39.34 16.71
C PRO A 381 -14.83 -38.88 17.46
N PRO A 382 -15.58 -37.92 16.91
CA PRO A 382 -16.90 -37.57 17.44
C PRO A 382 -17.84 -38.79 17.38
N VAL A 383 -18.95 -38.72 18.13
CA VAL A 383 -19.98 -39.79 18.22
C VAL A 383 -20.26 -40.39 16.84
N ALA A 384 -20.28 -41.72 16.73
CA ALA A 384 -20.24 -42.44 15.43
C ALA A 384 -21.23 -41.93 14.36
N ASN A 385 -22.44 -41.51 14.76
CA ASN A 385 -23.44 -40.89 13.88
C ASN A 385 -22.92 -39.63 13.17
N ASN A 386 -22.08 -38.81 13.83
CA ASN A 386 -21.44 -37.63 13.25
C ASN A 386 -20.40 -38.04 12.20
N CYS A 387 -19.59 -39.07 12.45
CA CYS A 387 -18.64 -39.56 11.43
C CYS A 387 -19.36 -40.16 10.21
N ILE A 388 -20.53 -40.79 10.39
CA ILE A 388 -21.37 -41.23 9.26
C ILE A 388 -21.86 -40.01 8.47
N ALA A 389 -22.37 -38.98 9.14
CA ALA A 389 -22.82 -37.74 8.51
C ALA A 389 -21.70 -37.01 7.74
N ILE A 390 -20.51 -36.86 8.34
CA ILE A 390 -19.31 -36.29 7.70
C ILE A 390 -18.94 -37.10 6.45
N LYS A 391 -18.91 -38.44 6.54
CA LYS A 391 -18.59 -39.31 5.39
C LYS A 391 -19.66 -39.24 4.29
N SER A 392 -20.94 -39.07 4.61
CA SER A 392 -21.98 -38.84 3.60
C SER A 392 -21.86 -37.47 2.93
N ILE A 393 -21.58 -36.40 3.68
CA ILE A 393 -21.36 -35.05 3.13
C ILE A 393 -20.17 -35.06 2.16
N VAL A 394 -19.04 -35.67 2.55
CA VAL A 394 -17.86 -35.81 1.69
C VAL A 394 -18.16 -36.70 0.47
N ARG A 395 -19.01 -37.73 0.58
CA ARG A 395 -19.39 -38.55 -0.58
C ARG A 395 -20.32 -37.80 -1.55
N ASP A 396 -21.22 -36.95 -1.07
CA ASP A 396 -22.15 -36.23 -1.94
C ASP A 396 -21.52 -34.99 -2.59
N SER A 397 -20.51 -34.39 -1.94
CA SER A 397 -19.70 -33.28 -2.49
C SER A 397 -18.83 -33.67 -3.71
N MET A 398 -19.02 -34.85 -4.29
CA MET A 398 -18.36 -35.27 -5.53
C MET A 398 -18.86 -34.46 -6.73
N ASP A 399 -17.93 -33.72 -7.34
CA ASP A 399 -18.12 -33.05 -8.64
C ASP A 399 -18.52 -34.06 -9.73
N TYR A 400 -19.33 -33.64 -10.71
CA TYR A 400 -19.87 -34.50 -11.76
C TYR A 400 -18.77 -35.21 -12.57
N GLY A 401 -17.60 -34.59 -12.73
CA GLY A 401 -16.43 -35.20 -13.38
C GLY A 401 -15.69 -36.24 -12.53
N LEU A 402 -15.87 -36.24 -11.21
CA LEU A 402 -15.19 -37.13 -10.26
C LEU A 402 -16.08 -38.29 -9.79
N ARG A 403 -17.41 -38.14 -9.82
CA ARG A 403 -18.38 -39.20 -9.52
C ARG A 403 -18.07 -40.54 -10.24
N PRO A 404 -17.72 -40.59 -11.54
CA PRO A 404 -17.39 -41.86 -12.23
C PRO A 404 -16.13 -42.55 -11.71
N GLN A 405 -15.24 -41.81 -11.04
CA GLN A 405 -13.95 -42.30 -10.55
C GLN A 405 -13.96 -42.59 -9.03
N ASN A 406 -15.09 -42.31 -8.37
CA ASN A 406 -15.31 -42.46 -6.92
C ASN A 406 -14.27 -41.68 -6.08
N ILE A 407 -13.89 -40.49 -6.54
CA ILE A 407 -12.97 -39.57 -5.85
C ILE A 407 -13.79 -38.40 -5.30
N SER A 408 -13.55 -38.03 -4.05
CA SER A 408 -14.04 -36.77 -3.49
C SER A 408 -12.92 -36.01 -2.80
N TYR A 409 -13.14 -34.72 -2.56
CA TYR A 409 -12.22 -33.81 -1.90
C TYR A 409 -12.98 -32.88 -0.95
N ILE A 410 -12.26 -32.34 0.03
CA ILE A 410 -12.80 -31.38 1.00
C ILE A 410 -12.45 -29.98 0.50
N SER A 411 -13.47 -29.17 0.20
CA SER A 411 -13.31 -27.82 -0.36
C SER A 411 -13.20 -26.70 0.70
N ASN A 412 -13.65 -26.97 1.94
CA ASN A 412 -13.73 -26.01 3.04
C ASN A 412 -13.27 -26.64 4.36
N LEU A 413 -12.66 -25.83 5.24
CA LEU A 413 -12.21 -26.24 6.59
C LEU A 413 -13.36 -26.52 7.57
N ARG A 414 -14.58 -26.09 7.25
CA ARG A 414 -15.79 -26.25 8.07
C ARG A 414 -16.87 -26.88 7.21
N MET A 415 -17.54 -27.89 7.74
CA MET A 415 -18.71 -28.51 7.10
C MET A 415 -19.96 -28.18 7.91
N LEU A 416 -21.00 -27.73 7.22
CA LEU A 416 -22.34 -27.57 7.76
C LEU A 416 -23.16 -28.81 7.39
N ASN A 417 -23.82 -29.40 8.38
CA ASN A 417 -24.84 -30.40 8.16
C ASN A 417 -26.21 -29.71 8.00
N GLU A 418 -26.64 -29.51 6.74
CA GLU A 418 -28.02 -29.08 6.43
C GLU A 418 -28.94 -30.30 6.40
N SER A 419 -29.33 -30.78 7.59
CA SER A 419 -30.42 -31.76 7.69
C SER A 419 -31.74 -31.12 7.30
N THR A 420 -32.48 -31.74 6.38
CA THR A 420 -33.75 -31.25 5.81
C THR A 420 -34.97 -31.32 6.75
N SER A 421 -34.74 -31.21 8.06
CA SER A 421 -35.79 -30.99 9.06
C SER A 421 -35.30 -30.00 10.12
N GLU A 422 -36.21 -29.17 10.61
CA GLU A 422 -35.93 -28.07 11.53
C GLU A 422 -35.22 -28.54 12.81
N THR A 423 -34.26 -27.72 13.27
CA THR A 423 -33.49 -27.76 14.54
C THR A 423 -32.05 -28.33 14.52
N ARG A 424 -31.10 -27.40 14.59
CA ARG A 424 -29.62 -27.52 14.80
C ARG A 424 -28.76 -27.91 13.58
N ASN A 425 -28.34 -26.89 12.84
CA ASN A 425 -27.16 -26.95 11.97
C ASN A 425 -25.93 -27.29 12.83
N THR A 426 -25.39 -28.49 12.66
CA THR A 426 -24.10 -28.88 13.27
C THR A 426 -22.97 -28.41 12.37
N LEU A 427 -22.05 -27.63 12.95
CA LEU A 427 -20.81 -27.19 12.32
C LEU A 427 -19.70 -28.14 12.79
N TYR A 428 -19.09 -28.88 11.87
CA TYR A 428 -17.92 -29.72 12.17
C TYR A 428 -16.64 -28.92 11.94
N ASP A 429 -15.73 -28.95 12.92
CA ASP A 429 -14.41 -28.32 12.78
C ASP A 429 -13.40 -29.28 12.13
N TRP A 430 -12.27 -28.76 11.69
CA TRP A 430 -11.28 -29.53 10.93
C TRP A 430 -10.80 -30.79 11.65
N CYS A 431 -10.59 -30.75 12.97
CA CYS A 431 -10.20 -31.95 13.72
C CYS A 431 -11.32 -33.00 13.85
N ASP A 432 -12.59 -32.59 13.94
CA ASP A 432 -13.73 -33.51 13.95
C ASP A 432 -13.78 -34.29 12.63
N ILE A 433 -13.54 -33.59 11.52
CA ILE A 433 -13.52 -34.16 10.19
C ILE A 433 -12.35 -35.15 10.06
N VAL A 434 -11.12 -34.74 10.38
CA VAL A 434 -9.91 -35.57 10.21
C VAL A 434 -9.95 -36.85 11.07
N SER A 435 -10.39 -36.76 12.32
CA SER A 435 -10.46 -37.91 13.25
C SER A 435 -11.37 -39.04 12.73
N CYS A 436 -12.40 -38.70 11.96
CA CYS A 436 -13.30 -39.68 11.34
C CYS A 436 -12.66 -40.48 10.18
N PHE A 437 -11.49 -40.11 9.66
CA PHE A 437 -10.81 -40.79 8.54
C PHE A 437 -9.53 -41.52 8.98
N ASN A 438 -9.43 -41.93 10.24
CA ASN A 438 -8.23 -42.57 10.78
C ASN A 438 -7.88 -43.91 10.08
N GLU A 439 -8.85 -44.58 9.45
CA GLU A 439 -8.65 -45.82 8.72
C GLU A 439 -7.96 -45.67 7.35
N PHE A 440 -7.89 -44.44 6.82
CA PHE A 440 -7.35 -44.16 5.49
C PHE A 440 -5.81 -44.05 5.50
N LYS A 441 -5.18 -44.58 4.44
CA LYS A 441 -3.73 -44.44 4.24
C LYS A 441 -3.35 -43.01 3.87
N ILE A 442 -2.42 -42.43 4.60
CA ILE A 442 -1.82 -41.14 4.26
C ILE A 442 -0.82 -41.33 3.12
N VAL A 443 -0.94 -40.53 2.06
CA VAL A 443 -0.05 -40.55 0.89
C VAL A 443 0.91 -39.36 0.95
N PRO A 444 2.20 -39.56 1.30
CA PRO A 444 3.20 -38.50 1.25
C PRO A 444 3.36 -37.94 -0.16
N SER A 445 3.41 -36.60 -0.25
CA SER A 445 3.67 -35.89 -1.49
C SER A 445 4.47 -34.61 -1.27
N SER A 446 5.27 -34.24 -2.28
CA SER A 446 5.95 -32.94 -2.33
C SER A 446 5.24 -31.98 -3.30
N ILE A 447 5.28 -30.69 -2.99
CA ILE A 447 4.51 -29.66 -3.67
C ILE A 447 5.28 -29.15 -4.89
N ARG A 448 4.68 -29.14 -6.10
CA ARG A 448 5.29 -28.46 -7.26
C ARG A 448 5.04 -26.94 -7.19
N PRO A 449 5.85 -26.11 -7.87
CA PRO A 449 5.58 -24.67 -8.01
C PRO A 449 4.21 -24.33 -8.63
N THR A 450 3.54 -25.32 -9.25
CA THR A 450 2.20 -25.22 -9.86
C THR A 450 1.06 -25.62 -8.91
N ALA A 451 1.31 -26.32 -7.79
CA ALA A 451 0.28 -26.63 -6.79
C ALA A 451 -0.06 -25.43 -5.91
N PHE A 452 0.94 -24.59 -5.61
CA PHE A 452 0.66 -23.22 -5.24
C PHE A 452 0.12 -22.50 -6.48
N TRP A 453 -1.20 -22.47 -6.61
CA TRP A 453 -1.86 -21.32 -7.23
C TRP A 453 -1.18 -20.08 -6.67
N THR A 454 -0.71 -19.22 -7.57
CA THR A 454 0.11 -18.07 -7.21
C THR A 454 -0.56 -17.33 -6.05
N THR A 455 0.16 -17.20 -4.93
CA THR A 455 -0.48 -16.83 -3.67
C THR A 455 -1.25 -15.52 -3.88
N THR A 456 -2.43 -15.42 -3.26
CA THR A 456 -3.29 -14.23 -3.38
C THR A 456 -2.48 -12.94 -3.12
N ILE A 457 -1.53 -13.00 -2.17
CA ILE A 457 -0.54 -11.95 -1.87
C ILE A 457 0.45 -11.73 -3.04
N GLY A 458 1.00 -12.79 -3.62
CA GLY A 458 1.97 -12.73 -4.71
C GLY A 458 1.41 -12.11 -5.99
N GLU A 459 0.22 -12.51 -6.42
CA GLU A 459 -0.47 -11.83 -7.52
C GLU A 459 -0.89 -10.40 -7.15
N SER A 460 -1.38 -10.18 -5.92
CA SER A 460 -1.75 -8.83 -5.48
C SER A 460 -0.57 -7.88 -5.49
N THR A 461 0.62 -8.35 -5.10
CA THR A 461 1.84 -7.55 -5.13
C THR A 461 2.21 -7.17 -6.58
N LYS A 462 2.15 -8.12 -7.53
CA LYS A 462 2.46 -7.86 -8.95
C LYS A 462 1.57 -6.77 -9.55
N PHE A 463 0.25 -6.87 -9.45
CA PHE A 463 -0.63 -5.84 -10.03
C PHE A 463 -0.57 -4.52 -9.25
N THR A 464 -0.39 -4.56 -7.93
CA THR A 464 -0.25 -3.34 -7.12
C THR A 464 1.00 -2.54 -7.52
N ILE A 465 2.11 -3.22 -7.88
CA ILE A 465 3.31 -2.58 -8.44
C ILE A 465 3.02 -1.93 -9.80
N ILE A 466 2.32 -2.62 -10.72
CA ILE A 466 1.95 -2.06 -12.04
C ILE A 466 1.13 -0.78 -11.88
N PHE A 467 0.11 -0.80 -11.02
CA PHE A 467 -0.72 0.38 -10.72
C PHE A 467 0.08 1.49 -10.03
N LEU A 468 0.96 1.17 -9.08
CA LEU A 468 1.80 2.16 -8.37
C LEU A 468 2.71 2.90 -9.36
N MET A 469 3.36 2.17 -10.27
CA MET A 469 4.25 2.74 -11.27
C MET A 469 3.50 3.60 -12.28
N ALA A 470 2.33 3.15 -12.74
CA ALA A 470 1.50 3.94 -13.64
C ALA A 470 0.95 5.22 -12.97
N MET A 471 0.53 5.14 -11.71
CA MET A 471 0.08 6.30 -10.93
C MET A 471 1.22 7.30 -10.65
N TRP A 472 2.44 6.81 -10.42
CA TRP A 472 3.62 7.68 -10.27
C TRP A 472 3.95 8.43 -11.57
N GLN A 473 3.91 7.75 -12.71
CA GLN A 473 4.09 8.39 -14.02
C GLN A 473 2.95 9.37 -14.34
N PHE A 474 1.69 9.04 -14.01
CA PHE A 474 0.56 9.96 -14.16
C PHE A 474 0.75 11.24 -13.34
N LYS A 475 1.21 11.14 -12.09
CA LYS A 475 1.52 12.30 -11.23
C LYS A 475 2.57 13.23 -11.87
N LYS A 476 3.61 12.68 -12.52
CA LYS A 476 4.62 13.47 -13.25
C LYS A 476 3.97 14.22 -14.41
N LEU A 477 3.26 13.48 -15.26
CA LEU A 477 2.53 14.04 -16.39
C LEU A 477 1.53 15.13 -15.96
N GLN A 478 0.79 14.92 -14.86
CA GLN A 478 -0.16 15.91 -14.34
C GLN A 478 0.53 17.17 -13.79
N LYS A 479 1.73 17.05 -13.22
CA LYS A 479 2.56 18.21 -12.81
C LYS A 479 2.95 19.01 -14.04
N ASP A 480 3.42 18.35 -15.09
CA ASP A 480 3.97 19.00 -16.28
C ASP A 480 2.84 19.66 -17.09
N LEU A 481 1.69 18.98 -17.26
CA LEU A 481 0.47 19.57 -17.83
C LEU A 481 -0.01 20.81 -17.06
N ASN A 482 0.02 20.79 -15.72
CA ASN A 482 -0.42 21.92 -14.89
C ASN A 482 0.62 23.06 -14.78
N SER A 483 1.80 22.93 -15.40
CA SER A 483 2.81 24.00 -15.41
C SER A 483 2.48 25.04 -16.49
N ASP A 484 2.43 26.32 -16.12
CA ASP A 484 2.37 27.43 -17.09
C ASP A 484 3.73 27.64 -17.80
N ARG A 485 4.81 27.05 -17.27
CA ARG A 485 6.13 27.03 -17.88
C ARG A 485 6.31 25.71 -18.62
N ARG A 486 6.41 25.75 -19.96
CA ARG A 486 6.91 24.61 -20.73
C ARG A 486 8.40 24.47 -20.44
N ASP A 487 8.79 23.38 -19.79
CA ASP A 487 10.21 23.06 -19.61
C ASP A 487 10.80 22.69 -20.99
N PRO A 488 12.02 23.15 -21.33
CA PRO A 488 12.69 22.72 -22.57
C PRO A 488 12.99 21.21 -22.51
N CYS A 489 12.92 20.51 -23.65
CA CYS A 489 13.15 19.06 -23.75
C CYS A 489 14.33 18.60 -22.88
N LYS A 490 14.02 17.96 -21.75
CA LYS A 490 15.00 17.57 -20.73
C LYS A 490 15.17 16.05 -20.70
N LYS A 491 16.37 15.59 -20.35
CA LYS A 491 16.67 14.16 -20.19
C LYS A 491 15.73 13.53 -19.15
N ILE A 492 15.33 12.28 -19.39
CA ILE A 492 14.47 11.46 -18.53
C ILE A 492 15.00 11.47 -17.08
N GLU A 493 14.14 11.81 -16.12
CA GLU A 493 14.47 11.86 -14.69
C GLU A 493 14.78 10.46 -14.13
N TRP A 494 15.65 10.39 -13.11
CA TRP A 494 16.20 9.12 -12.60
C TRP A 494 15.15 8.15 -12.03
N ASP A 495 14.04 8.67 -11.48
CA ASP A 495 12.95 7.83 -10.99
C ASP A 495 12.13 7.18 -12.12
N LEU A 496 12.05 7.82 -13.29
CA LEU A 496 11.46 7.21 -14.49
C LEU A 496 12.35 6.10 -15.06
N TRP A 497 13.68 6.21 -14.92
CA TRP A 497 14.62 5.14 -15.30
C TRP A 497 14.45 3.87 -14.45
N ILE A 498 14.23 4.01 -13.14
CA ILE A 498 13.97 2.87 -12.25
C ILE A 498 12.68 2.14 -12.67
N ILE A 499 11.62 2.89 -12.96
CA ILE A 499 10.34 2.33 -13.42
C ILE A 499 10.50 1.63 -14.78
N LEU A 500 11.20 2.25 -15.72
CA LEU A 500 11.47 1.66 -17.04
C LEU A 500 12.29 0.37 -16.94
N ALA A 501 13.34 0.34 -16.11
CA ALA A 501 14.17 -0.84 -15.89
C ALA A 501 13.39 -1.99 -15.26
N TRP A 502 12.50 -1.70 -14.29
CA TRP A 502 11.61 -2.70 -13.71
C TRP A 502 10.62 -3.25 -14.74
N ASP A 503 9.91 -2.40 -15.47
CA ASP A 503 8.94 -2.82 -16.47
C ASP A 503 9.60 -3.69 -17.56
N LEU A 504 10.79 -3.29 -18.04
CA LEU A 504 11.57 -4.06 -19.01
C LEU A 504 11.96 -5.43 -18.46
N SER A 505 12.48 -5.49 -17.22
CA SER A 505 12.82 -6.75 -16.54
C SER A 505 11.59 -7.65 -16.38
N SER A 506 10.43 -7.07 -16.01
CA SER A 506 9.17 -7.79 -15.88
C SER A 506 8.67 -8.36 -17.21
N VAL A 507 8.82 -7.62 -18.32
CA VAL A 507 8.46 -8.10 -19.67
C VAL A 507 9.38 -9.24 -20.11
N ILE A 508 10.69 -9.10 -19.92
CA ILE A 508 11.66 -10.16 -20.25
C ILE A 508 11.36 -11.43 -19.44
N TRP A 509 11.13 -11.27 -18.13
CA TRP A 509 10.81 -12.39 -17.24
C TRP A 509 9.48 -13.06 -17.62
N TRP A 510 8.48 -12.29 -18.05
CA TRP A 510 7.20 -12.83 -18.54
C TRP A 510 7.41 -13.76 -19.74
N TRP A 511 8.19 -13.33 -20.74
CA TRP A 511 8.47 -14.15 -21.94
C TRP A 511 9.29 -15.40 -21.63
N ILE A 512 10.30 -15.29 -20.76
CA ILE A 512 11.06 -16.46 -20.28
C ILE A 512 10.13 -17.44 -19.56
N SER A 513 9.25 -16.94 -18.67
CA SER A 513 8.28 -17.78 -17.94
C SER A 513 7.27 -18.44 -18.89
N PHE A 514 6.80 -17.73 -19.92
CA PHE A 514 5.90 -18.26 -20.94
C PHE A 514 6.56 -19.40 -21.73
N GLY A 515 7.75 -19.18 -22.29
CA GLY A 515 8.48 -20.21 -23.04
C GLY A 515 8.83 -21.43 -22.18
N ARG A 516 9.17 -21.21 -20.90
CA ARG A 516 9.38 -22.29 -19.92
C ARG A 516 8.09 -23.07 -19.61
N HIS A 517 6.96 -22.38 -19.49
CA HIS A 517 5.66 -23.03 -19.29
C HIS A 517 5.27 -23.91 -20.48
N LEU A 518 5.43 -23.43 -21.72
CA LEU A 518 5.15 -24.23 -22.92
C LEU A 518 5.94 -25.54 -22.98
N ASN A 519 7.18 -25.54 -22.49
CA ASN A 519 8.04 -26.74 -22.45
C ASN A 519 7.68 -27.70 -21.29
N LYS A 520 7.23 -27.20 -20.13
CA LYS A 520 6.95 -28.01 -18.93
C LYS A 520 5.73 -27.48 -18.15
N PRO A 521 4.51 -27.60 -18.69
CA PRO A 521 3.32 -26.93 -18.14
C PRO A 521 2.92 -27.44 -16.75
N SER A 522 3.25 -28.69 -16.42
CA SER A 522 2.96 -29.30 -15.11
C SER A 522 3.92 -28.89 -13.98
N GLN A 523 5.07 -28.28 -14.31
CA GLN A 523 6.10 -27.89 -13.34
C GLN A 523 6.25 -26.37 -13.17
N ILE A 524 5.83 -25.59 -14.17
CA ILE A 524 6.07 -24.15 -14.24
C ILE A 524 4.72 -23.43 -14.40
N PRO A 525 4.34 -22.50 -13.50
CA PRO A 525 3.04 -21.82 -13.58
C PRO A 525 2.96 -20.89 -14.79
N LEU A 526 1.73 -20.57 -15.22
CA LEU A 526 1.51 -19.57 -16.25
C LEU A 526 1.97 -18.17 -15.77
N PRO A 527 2.43 -17.31 -16.70
CA PRO A 527 2.84 -15.95 -16.36
C PRO A 527 1.63 -15.04 -16.09
N GLY A 528 1.86 -13.89 -15.46
CA GLY A 528 0.79 -13.00 -14.98
C GLY A 528 -0.11 -12.44 -16.09
N THR A 529 -1.43 -12.50 -15.89
CA THR A 529 -2.47 -12.17 -16.89
C THR A 529 -2.70 -10.67 -17.12
N LEU A 530 -2.04 -9.81 -16.33
CA LEU A 530 -2.13 -8.34 -16.45
C LEU A 530 -0.84 -7.69 -16.96
N SER A 531 0.21 -8.46 -17.24
CA SER A 531 1.54 -7.92 -17.59
C SER A 531 1.58 -7.14 -18.92
N TRP A 532 0.66 -7.43 -19.83
CA TRP A 532 0.49 -6.72 -21.10
C TRP A 532 0.23 -5.21 -20.92
N VAL A 533 -0.32 -4.81 -19.77
CA VAL A 533 -0.60 -3.41 -19.42
C VAL A 533 0.67 -2.55 -19.43
N SER A 534 1.82 -3.07 -19.02
CA SER A 534 3.09 -2.34 -19.07
C SER A 534 3.58 -2.08 -20.51
N LEU A 535 3.30 -2.97 -21.46
CA LEU A 535 3.62 -2.73 -22.88
C LEU A 535 2.67 -1.71 -23.52
N TRP A 536 1.37 -1.84 -23.23
CA TRP A 536 0.35 -0.86 -23.63
C TRP A 536 0.71 0.56 -23.17
N LYS A 537 1.20 0.69 -21.94
CA LYS A 537 1.69 1.95 -21.35
C LYS A 537 2.71 2.65 -22.23
N TYR A 538 3.78 1.96 -22.60
CA TYR A 538 4.87 2.56 -23.37
C TYR A 538 4.50 2.81 -24.83
N GLY A 539 3.62 2.00 -25.41
CA GLY A 539 3.00 2.29 -26.72
C GLY A 539 2.21 3.61 -26.77
N TYR A 540 1.66 4.06 -25.63
CA TYR A 540 1.07 5.39 -25.51
C TYR A 540 2.14 6.45 -25.20
N LEU A 541 2.92 6.24 -24.13
CA LEU A 541 3.89 7.21 -23.60
C LEU A 541 4.93 7.72 -24.60
N ILE A 542 5.41 6.87 -25.50
CA ILE A 542 6.45 7.23 -26.48
C ILE A 542 6.04 8.40 -27.38
N SER A 543 4.73 8.66 -27.52
CA SER A 543 4.22 9.78 -28.33
C SER A 543 4.31 11.15 -27.63
N PHE A 544 4.76 11.21 -26.37
CA PHE A 544 4.74 12.43 -25.54
C PHE A 544 6.05 12.66 -24.76
N HIS A 545 6.23 13.89 -24.26
CA HIS A 545 7.28 14.26 -23.32
C HIS A 545 7.25 13.35 -22.06
N PRO A 546 8.42 12.90 -21.54
CA PRO A 546 9.78 13.16 -22.02
C PRO A 546 10.26 12.20 -23.13
N TYR A 547 9.56 11.11 -23.39
CA TYR A 547 10.00 10.04 -24.30
C TYR A 547 10.13 10.51 -25.76
N ASN A 548 9.15 11.29 -26.25
CA ASN A 548 9.18 11.84 -27.60
C ASN A 548 10.34 12.83 -27.81
N CYS A 549 10.78 13.56 -26.77
CA CYS A 549 11.97 14.43 -26.89
C CYS A 549 13.26 13.61 -27.09
N VAL A 550 13.41 12.48 -26.38
CA VAL A 550 14.60 11.61 -26.52
C VAL A 550 14.64 10.93 -27.90
N LEU A 551 13.47 10.71 -28.51
CA LEU A 551 13.34 10.05 -29.81
C LEU A 551 13.05 11.03 -30.96
N GLN A 552 13.10 12.34 -30.72
CA GLN A 552 12.74 13.38 -31.70
C GLN A 552 13.65 13.33 -32.93
N ASP A 553 14.95 13.16 -32.70
CA ASP A 553 15.98 13.06 -33.74
C ASP A 553 15.93 11.73 -34.52
N ILE A 554 15.13 10.75 -34.06
CA ILE A 554 15.06 9.40 -34.65
C ILE A 554 13.60 8.92 -34.75
N SER A 555 12.77 9.72 -35.42
CA SER A 555 11.31 9.51 -35.59
C SER A 555 10.93 8.11 -36.12
N THR A 556 11.73 7.54 -37.03
CA THR A 556 11.51 6.17 -37.56
C THR A 556 11.60 5.11 -36.46
N ILE A 557 12.58 5.21 -35.55
CA ILE A 557 12.69 4.28 -34.41
C ILE A 557 11.51 4.46 -33.47
N ALA A 558 11.10 5.71 -33.18
CA ALA A 558 9.92 5.98 -32.35
C ALA A 558 8.65 5.28 -32.89
N LEU A 559 8.44 5.35 -34.21
CA LEU A 559 7.29 4.72 -34.87
C LEU A 559 7.37 3.19 -34.83
N VAL A 560 8.52 2.60 -35.17
CA VAL A 560 8.72 1.15 -35.13
C VAL A 560 8.55 0.63 -33.70
N THR A 561 9.21 1.23 -32.70
CA THR A 561 9.09 0.84 -31.29
C THR A 561 7.64 0.92 -30.81
N LYS A 562 6.89 1.97 -31.18
CA LYS A 562 5.47 2.11 -30.85
C LYS A 562 4.65 0.93 -31.39
N TRP A 563 4.80 0.58 -32.67
CA TRP A 563 4.10 -0.58 -33.26
C TRP A 563 4.51 -1.89 -32.60
N THR A 564 5.80 -2.14 -32.37
CA THR A 564 6.29 -3.35 -31.69
C THR A 564 5.69 -3.50 -30.29
N LEU A 565 5.60 -2.42 -29.51
CA LEU A 565 5.01 -2.46 -28.16
C LEU A 565 3.50 -2.78 -28.18
N TYR A 566 2.73 -2.19 -29.10
CA TYR A 566 1.30 -2.53 -29.23
C TYR A 566 1.11 -3.98 -29.69
N THR A 567 1.89 -4.47 -30.66
CA THR A 567 1.81 -5.85 -31.13
C THR A 567 2.17 -6.84 -30.02
N LEU A 568 3.26 -6.62 -29.28
CA LEU A 568 3.62 -7.47 -28.15
C LEU A 568 2.59 -7.41 -27.02
N SER A 569 2.02 -6.23 -26.73
CA SER A 569 0.90 -6.07 -25.79
C SER A 569 -0.32 -6.90 -26.21
N PHE A 570 -0.67 -6.89 -27.49
CA PHE A 570 -1.81 -7.66 -28.01
C PHE A 570 -1.57 -9.17 -27.94
N VAL A 571 -0.35 -9.65 -28.25
CA VAL A 571 0.01 -11.07 -28.11
C VAL A 571 -0.03 -11.50 -26.63
N GLN A 572 0.52 -10.71 -25.71
CA GLN A 572 0.42 -11.00 -24.27
C GLN A 572 -1.04 -10.98 -23.77
N TRP A 573 -1.89 -10.12 -24.32
CA TRP A 573 -3.32 -10.10 -24.04
C TRP A 573 -4.03 -11.37 -24.54
N ILE A 574 -3.75 -11.85 -25.76
CA ILE A 574 -4.33 -13.11 -26.29
C ILE A 574 -3.98 -14.30 -25.37
N VAL A 575 -2.71 -14.43 -24.98
CA VAL A 575 -2.26 -15.49 -24.06
C VAL A 575 -2.99 -15.39 -22.72
N SER A 576 -3.17 -14.17 -22.20
CA SER A 576 -3.90 -13.92 -20.95
C SER A 576 -5.40 -14.26 -21.08
N ALA A 577 -6.03 -13.96 -22.20
CA ALA A 577 -7.43 -14.30 -22.47
C ALA A 577 -7.64 -15.82 -22.59
N HIS A 578 -6.72 -16.53 -23.26
CA HIS A 578 -6.75 -17.99 -23.35
C HIS A 578 -6.57 -18.65 -21.97
N THR A 579 -5.68 -18.09 -21.15
CA THR A 579 -5.47 -18.51 -19.75
C THR A 579 -6.76 -18.42 -18.94
N TRP A 580 -7.50 -17.29 -19.04
CA TRP A 580 -8.77 -17.12 -18.34
C TRP A 580 -9.86 -18.11 -18.80
N ARG A 581 -9.89 -18.46 -20.09
CA ARG A 581 -10.83 -19.45 -20.62
C ARG A 581 -10.65 -20.84 -20.01
N GLY A 582 -9.41 -21.25 -19.69
CA GLY A 582 -9.14 -22.50 -18.97
C GLY A 582 -9.44 -22.41 -17.47
N ILE A 583 -9.14 -21.28 -16.83
CA ILE A 583 -9.36 -21.10 -15.38
C ILE A 583 -10.86 -21.04 -15.03
N ALA A 584 -11.71 -20.49 -15.91
CA ALA A 584 -13.14 -20.32 -15.66
C ALA A 584 -13.95 -21.63 -15.64
N SER A 585 -13.41 -22.74 -16.15
CA SER A 585 -14.13 -24.01 -16.34
C SER A 585 -13.64 -25.16 -15.46
N GLN A 586 -12.65 -24.95 -14.57
CA GLN A 586 -11.94 -26.03 -13.89
C GLN A 586 -12.01 -25.97 -12.35
N ASN A 587 -12.58 -27.02 -11.75
CA ASN A 587 -12.56 -27.28 -10.31
C ASN A 587 -11.28 -28.00 -9.83
N GLN A 588 -10.46 -28.51 -10.75
CA GLN A 588 -9.20 -29.23 -10.49
C GLN A 588 -8.14 -28.83 -11.52
N SER A 589 -6.85 -29.05 -11.24
CA SER A 589 -5.80 -28.92 -12.26
C SER A 589 -5.85 -30.05 -13.30
N ASP A 590 -5.55 -29.72 -14.57
CA ASP A 590 -5.44 -30.70 -15.66
C ASP A 590 -4.25 -31.67 -15.52
N TYR A 591 -3.29 -31.32 -14.66
CA TYR A 591 -2.03 -32.02 -14.43
C TYR A 591 -1.79 -32.29 -12.94
N ALA A 592 -1.01 -33.32 -12.60
CA ALA A 592 -0.47 -33.47 -11.26
C ALA A 592 0.35 -32.23 -10.85
N ALA A 593 -0.07 -31.62 -9.75
CA ALA A 593 0.55 -30.47 -9.11
C ALA A 593 1.36 -30.89 -7.87
N TYR A 594 1.22 -32.13 -7.41
CA TYR A 594 2.02 -32.75 -6.36
C TYR A 594 2.87 -33.89 -6.95
N ASN A 595 3.99 -34.25 -6.31
CA ASN A 595 4.76 -35.46 -6.63
C ASN A 595 4.53 -36.52 -5.55
N CYS A 596 4.29 -37.77 -5.94
CA CYS A 596 4.24 -38.89 -5.01
C CYS A 596 5.62 -39.23 -4.45
N LEU A 597 5.76 -39.40 -3.14
CA LEU A 597 7.01 -39.83 -2.50
C LEU A 597 6.93 -41.32 -2.14
N ALA A 598 7.07 -42.18 -3.16
CA ALA A 598 6.82 -43.62 -3.07
C ALA A 598 7.56 -44.33 -1.92
N SER A 599 8.81 -43.92 -1.65
CA SER A 599 9.67 -44.48 -0.59
C SER A 599 9.14 -44.27 0.83
N GLN A 600 8.29 -43.26 1.04
CA GLN A 600 7.72 -42.90 2.34
C GLN A 600 6.33 -43.47 2.58
N ILE A 601 5.66 -43.99 1.54
CA ILE A 601 4.32 -44.60 1.69
C ILE A 601 4.32 -45.72 2.76
N PRO A 602 5.32 -46.61 2.86
CA PRO A 602 5.33 -47.66 3.88
C PRO A 602 5.29 -47.12 5.32
N THR A 603 6.03 -46.03 5.60
CA THR A 603 6.17 -45.45 6.95
C THR A 603 5.06 -44.46 7.33
N ALA A 604 4.24 -44.02 6.37
CA ALA A 604 3.11 -43.12 6.62
C ALA A 604 1.99 -43.79 7.45
N PRO A 605 1.21 -43.04 8.27
CA PRO A 605 0.06 -43.58 8.99
C PRO A 605 -1.04 -44.17 8.09
N GLY A 606 -1.86 -45.05 8.67
CA GLY A 606 -2.96 -45.75 8.02
C GLY A 606 -2.55 -46.96 7.17
N THR A 607 -3.54 -47.71 6.68
CA THR A 607 -3.37 -48.98 5.95
C THR A 607 -3.94 -48.93 4.54
N SER A 608 -3.29 -49.56 3.57
CA SER A 608 -3.78 -49.73 2.20
C SER A 608 -3.39 -51.11 1.67
N THR A 609 -4.24 -51.69 0.81
CA THR A 609 -3.98 -52.93 0.07
C THR A 609 -3.22 -52.69 -1.24
N CYS A 610 -3.10 -51.44 -1.69
CA CYS A 610 -2.37 -51.08 -2.91
C CYS A 610 -0.86 -50.91 -2.65
N SER A 611 -0.03 -51.32 -3.61
CA SER A 611 1.41 -51.06 -3.55
C SER A 611 1.75 -49.57 -3.70
N PRO A 612 2.91 -49.10 -3.22
CA PRO A 612 3.36 -47.72 -3.42
C PRO A 612 3.36 -47.28 -4.89
N SER A 613 3.71 -48.18 -5.82
CA SER A 613 3.69 -47.89 -7.27
C SER A 613 2.27 -47.78 -7.85
N GLN A 614 1.31 -48.57 -7.36
CA GLN A 614 -0.10 -48.46 -7.72
C GLN A 614 -0.76 -47.18 -7.17
N ILE A 615 -0.32 -46.71 -6.01
CA ILE A 615 -0.78 -45.44 -5.43
C ILE A 615 -0.22 -44.27 -6.25
N CYS A 616 1.09 -44.26 -6.50
CA CYS A 616 1.74 -43.19 -7.26
C CYS A 616 1.33 -43.12 -8.74
N SER A 617 0.79 -44.19 -9.34
CA SER A 617 0.33 -44.18 -10.73
C SER A 617 -1.05 -43.51 -10.91
N ARG A 618 -1.81 -43.25 -9.84
CA ARG A 618 -3.06 -42.47 -9.90
C ARG A 618 -2.78 -40.96 -9.88
N ASP A 619 -2.51 -40.38 -11.05
CA ASP A 619 -2.31 -38.93 -11.29
C ASP A 619 -3.35 -38.04 -10.60
N LEU A 620 -4.62 -38.48 -10.55
CA LEU A 620 -5.74 -37.76 -9.94
C LEU A 620 -5.53 -37.44 -8.45
N LEU A 621 -4.88 -38.33 -7.68
CA LEU A 621 -4.57 -38.10 -6.26
C LEU A 621 -3.58 -36.94 -6.06
N PHE A 622 -2.86 -36.55 -7.11
CA PHE A 622 -1.81 -35.53 -7.08
C PHE A 622 -2.21 -34.25 -7.83
N ARG A 623 -3.49 -34.08 -8.21
CA ARG A 623 -4.03 -32.84 -8.77
C ARG A 623 -4.36 -31.82 -7.67
N ALA A 624 -4.30 -30.53 -8.01
CA ALA A 624 -4.73 -29.46 -7.13
C ALA A 624 -6.24 -29.21 -7.33
N TYR A 625 -7.04 -29.54 -6.32
CA TYR A 625 -8.47 -29.26 -6.27
C TYR A 625 -8.74 -27.84 -5.77
N ARG A 626 -9.90 -27.27 -6.13
CA ARG A 626 -10.34 -25.95 -5.65
C ARG A 626 -10.61 -26.01 -4.15
N PHE A 627 -9.84 -25.25 -3.39
CA PHE A 627 -9.99 -25.07 -1.94
C PHE A 627 -10.35 -23.62 -1.64
N GLU A 628 -11.31 -23.41 -0.75
CA GLU A 628 -11.78 -22.07 -0.36
C GLU A 628 -11.56 -21.85 1.15
N PHE A 629 -10.97 -20.70 1.48
CA PHE A 629 -10.87 -20.26 2.87
C PHE A 629 -12.24 -19.76 3.31
N SER A 630 -12.82 -20.47 4.28
CA SER A 630 -14.19 -20.28 4.79
C SER A 630 -14.60 -18.82 4.97
N SER A 631 -15.51 -18.37 4.09
CA SER A 631 -16.65 -17.49 4.41
C SER A 631 -16.41 -16.27 5.32
N SER A 632 -15.60 -15.29 4.90
CA SER A 632 -15.59 -13.95 5.56
C SER A 632 -15.37 -12.72 4.66
N VAL A 633 -14.91 -12.87 3.40
CA VAL A 633 -14.90 -11.75 2.42
C VAL A 633 -15.40 -12.23 1.06
N GLY A 634 -16.56 -11.71 0.64
CA GLY A 634 -17.37 -12.26 -0.45
C GLY A 634 -16.88 -12.08 -1.90
N VAL A 635 -15.57 -11.99 -2.14
CA VAL A 635 -15.00 -11.90 -3.50
C VAL A 635 -13.82 -12.85 -3.63
N SER A 636 -13.93 -13.85 -4.49
CA SER A 636 -12.83 -14.78 -4.72
C SER A 636 -11.64 -14.08 -5.40
N PRO A 637 -10.38 -14.39 -5.02
CA PRO A 637 -9.21 -13.72 -5.61
C PRO A 637 -9.14 -13.84 -7.14
N LYS A 638 -9.53 -14.99 -7.68
CA LYS A 638 -9.61 -15.22 -9.14
C LYS A 638 -10.62 -14.28 -9.81
N LEU A 639 -11.80 -14.08 -9.20
CA LEU A 639 -12.83 -13.18 -9.74
C LEU A 639 -12.36 -11.72 -9.76
N GLY A 640 -11.65 -11.26 -8.74
CA GLY A 640 -11.13 -9.89 -8.69
C GLY A 640 -10.10 -9.58 -9.79
N VAL A 641 -9.12 -10.48 -10.02
CA VAL A 641 -8.15 -10.32 -11.12
C VAL A 641 -8.84 -10.46 -12.48
N PHE A 642 -9.85 -11.31 -12.62
CA PHE A 642 -10.65 -11.41 -13.83
C PHE A 642 -11.43 -10.12 -14.14
N ILE A 643 -12.08 -9.51 -13.13
CA ILE A 643 -12.75 -8.21 -13.28
C ILE A 643 -11.75 -7.13 -13.74
N LEU A 644 -10.57 -7.06 -13.12
CA LEU A 644 -9.52 -6.12 -13.54
C LEU A 644 -9.09 -6.37 -14.99
N PHE A 645 -8.90 -7.64 -15.38
CA PHE A 645 -8.57 -8.02 -16.75
C PHE A 645 -9.65 -7.59 -17.75
N VAL A 646 -10.93 -7.82 -17.44
CA VAL A 646 -12.07 -7.44 -18.29
C VAL A 646 -12.16 -5.92 -18.44
N VAL A 647 -12.11 -5.15 -17.34
CA VAL A 647 -12.20 -3.68 -17.39
C VAL A 647 -11.03 -3.07 -18.18
N LEU A 648 -9.81 -3.56 -17.96
CA LEU A 648 -8.63 -3.11 -18.73
C LEU A 648 -8.73 -3.50 -20.20
N SER A 649 -9.26 -4.69 -20.52
CA SER A 649 -9.50 -5.13 -21.91
C SER A 649 -10.53 -4.25 -22.62
N ILE A 650 -11.66 -3.95 -21.96
CA ILE A 650 -12.70 -3.05 -22.48
C ILE A 650 -12.10 -1.68 -22.79
N ALA A 651 -11.23 -1.15 -21.94
CA ALA A 651 -10.58 0.13 -22.20
C ALA A 651 -9.51 0.07 -23.30
N PHE A 652 -8.76 -1.04 -23.42
CA PHE A 652 -7.82 -1.25 -24.51
C PHE A 652 -8.52 -1.24 -25.88
N PHE A 653 -9.55 -2.08 -26.06
CA PHE A 653 -10.30 -2.14 -27.32
C PHE A 653 -11.21 -0.94 -27.53
N GLY A 654 -11.85 -0.42 -26.49
CA GLY A 654 -12.69 0.78 -26.56
C GLY A 654 -11.92 2.00 -27.06
N ARG A 655 -10.64 2.14 -26.70
CA ARG A 655 -9.77 3.20 -27.21
C ARG A 655 -9.35 2.99 -28.67
N VAL A 656 -9.13 1.75 -29.11
CA VAL A 656 -8.92 1.43 -30.53
C VAL A 656 -10.18 1.73 -31.34
N PHE A 657 -11.35 1.35 -30.83
CA PHE A 657 -12.64 1.66 -31.44
C PHE A 657 -12.85 3.17 -31.56
N PHE A 658 -12.63 3.93 -30.49
CA PHE A 658 -12.82 5.38 -30.47
C PHE A 658 -11.84 6.17 -31.35
N LEU A 659 -10.58 5.73 -31.48
CA LEU A 659 -9.56 6.46 -32.25
C LEU A 659 -9.37 5.98 -33.70
N VAL A 660 -10.00 4.87 -34.09
CA VAL A 660 -9.86 4.28 -35.44
C VAL A 660 -11.22 4.02 -36.07
N ILE A 661 -12.08 3.26 -35.40
CA ILE A 661 -13.35 2.79 -35.98
C ILE A 661 -14.38 3.93 -36.03
N VAL A 662 -14.47 4.77 -34.99
CA VAL A 662 -15.39 5.92 -34.97
C VAL A 662 -15.02 6.96 -36.04
N PRO A 663 -13.79 7.49 -36.15
CA PRO A 663 -13.41 8.39 -37.25
C PRO A 663 -13.64 7.78 -38.63
N TRP A 664 -13.34 6.50 -38.82
CA TRP A 664 -13.55 5.80 -40.09
C TRP A 664 -15.04 5.73 -40.45
N ALA A 665 -15.89 5.34 -39.49
CA ALA A 665 -17.34 5.33 -39.68
C ALA A 665 -17.89 6.73 -39.97
N VAL A 666 -17.46 7.77 -39.22
CA VAL A 666 -17.89 9.15 -39.47
C VAL A 666 -17.53 9.58 -40.89
N THR A 667 -16.31 9.31 -41.38
CA THR A 667 -15.93 9.63 -42.78
C THR A 667 -16.67 8.86 -43.87
N LEU A 668 -17.34 7.75 -43.53
CA LEU A 668 -18.20 7.03 -44.48
C LEU A 668 -19.60 7.67 -44.58
N PHE A 669 -20.09 8.26 -43.49
CA PHE A 669 -21.40 8.92 -43.44
C PHE A 669 -21.35 10.42 -43.76
N ASP A 670 -20.26 11.10 -43.38
CA ASP A 670 -19.99 12.50 -43.67
C ASP A 670 -18.78 12.62 -44.61
N LYS A 671 -19.04 13.12 -45.82
CA LYS A 671 -18.03 13.31 -46.87
C LYS A 671 -17.32 14.66 -46.80
N THR A 672 -17.70 15.53 -45.86
CA THR A 672 -17.15 16.90 -45.78
C THR A 672 -15.82 16.98 -45.03
N GLU A 673 -15.56 16.03 -44.12
CA GLU A 673 -14.33 15.98 -43.35
C GLU A 673 -13.44 14.77 -43.68
N THR A 674 -12.13 14.96 -43.54
CA THR A 674 -11.14 13.89 -43.76
C THR A 674 -10.99 13.00 -42.51
N PHE A 675 -10.50 11.77 -42.72
CA PHE A 675 -10.25 10.81 -41.64
C PHE A 675 -9.25 11.35 -40.61
N GLU A 676 -8.25 12.12 -41.06
CA GLU A 676 -7.26 12.75 -40.20
C GLU A 676 -7.84 13.93 -39.38
N GLY A 677 -8.85 14.64 -39.91
CA GLY A 677 -9.62 15.65 -39.16
C GLY A 677 -10.42 15.01 -38.04
N ASN A 678 -11.38 14.14 -38.40
CA ASN A 678 -12.20 13.39 -37.46
C ASN A 678 -11.38 12.64 -36.38
N ARG A 679 -10.23 12.07 -36.75
CA ARG A 679 -9.34 11.39 -35.81
C ARG A 679 -8.65 12.36 -34.84
N ARG A 680 -8.33 13.58 -35.27
CA ARG A 680 -7.72 14.61 -34.42
C ARG A 680 -8.72 15.12 -33.37
N ASP A 681 -9.96 15.35 -33.75
CA ASP A 681 -11.02 15.79 -32.84
C ASP A 681 -11.38 14.72 -31.79
N MET A 682 -11.44 13.45 -32.18
CA MET A 682 -11.57 12.34 -31.24
C MET A 682 -10.34 12.21 -30.33
N TYR A 683 -9.15 12.52 -30.83
CA TYR A 683 -7.91 12.50 -30.04
C TYR A 683 -7.85 13.61 -28.98
N GLU A 684 -8.42 14.79 -29.23
CA GLU A 684 -8.52 15.85 -28.20
C GLU A 684 -9.37 15.42 -26.99
N ASN A 685 -10.37 14.55 -27.21
CA ASN A 685 -11.26 14.01 -26.20
C ASN A 685 -10.79 12.68 -25.58
N ASP A 686 -9.61 12.18 -25.96
CA ASP A 686 -9.07 10.91 -25.46
C ASP A 686 -8.64 11.01 -23.98
N TYR A 687 -9.37 10.31 -23.10
CA TYR A 687 -9.01 10.11 -21.69
C TYR A 687 -7.63 9.43 -21.49
N GLY A 688 -7.11 8.80 -22.55
CA GLY A 688 -5.78 8.24 -22.64
C GLY A 688 -5.57 6.98 -21.81
N TYR A 689 -4.36 6.45 -21.90
CA TYR A 689 -3.92 5.34 -21.05
C TYR A 689 -4.05 5.69 -19.55
N TYR A 690 -3.69 6.92 -19.17
CA TYR A 690 -3.60 7.30 -17.77
C TYR A 690 -4.93 7.52 -17.05
N GLY A 691 -5.93 8.13 -17.69
CA GLY A 691 -7.25 8.28 -17.07
C GLY A 691 -7.87 6.91 -16.75
N THR A 692 -7.80 6.00 -17.72
CA THR A 692 -8.19 4.59 -17.59
C THR A 692 -7.48 3.88 -16.44
N ILE A 693 -6.15 3.98 -16.38
CA ILE A 693 -5.34 3.26 -15.40
C ILE A 693 -5.50 3.87 -14.00
N SER A 694 -5.65 5.19 -13.90
CA SER A 694 -5.92 5.85 -12.62
C SER A 694 -7.29 5.44 -12.06
N LEU A 695 -8.31 5.27 -12.90
CA LEU A 695 -9.63 4.79 -12.48
C LEU A 695 -9.59 3.31 -12.05
N THR A 696 -8.98 2.45 -12.86
CA THR A 696 -8.84 1.01 -12.53
C THR A 696 -7.91 0.76 -11.34
N SER A 697 -6.98 1.67 -11.04
CA SER A 697 -6.16 1.61 -9.82
C SER A 697 -7.00 1.63 -8.54
N PHE A 698 -8.14 2.31 -8.49
CA PHE A 698 -9.03 2.28 -7.32
C PHE A 698 -9.71 0.92 -7.13
N LEU A 699 -10.10 0.25 -8.21
CA LEU A 699 -10.57 -1.14 -8.18
C LEU A 699 -9.43 -2.08 -7.72
N GLY A 700 -8.20 -1.84 -8.20
CA GLY A 700 -7.00 -2.55 -7.79
C GLY A 700 -6.68 -2.38 -6.30
N ILE A 701 -6.86 -1.18 -5.72
CA ILE A 701 -6.72 -0.91 -4.28
C ILE A 701 -7.78 -1.67 -3.48
N ALA A 702 -9.05 -1.61 -3.89
CA ALA A 702 -10.13 -2.33 -3.20
C ALA A 702 -9.88 -3.85 -3.19
N PHE A 703 -9.52 -4.40 -4.35
CA PHE A 703 -9.24 -5.82 -4.48
C PHE A 703 -7.95 -6.26 -3.77
N GLY A 704 -6.88 -5.44 -3.83
CA GLY A 704 -5.65 -5.68 -3.06
C GLY A 704 -5.89 -5.63 -1.55
N THR A 705 -6.75 -4.73 -1.07
CA THR A 705 -7.14 -4.66 0.35
C THR A 705 -7.90 -5.92 0.77
N VAL A 706 -8.88 -6.37 -0.02
CA VAL A 706 -9.59 -7.63 0.22
C VAL A 706 -8.64 -8.83 0.21
N SER A 707 -7.72 -8.87 -0.75
CA SER A 707 -6.71 -9.93 -0.90
C SER A 707 -5.80 -10.04 0.32
N VAL A 708 -5.29 -8.90 0.80
CA VAL A 708 -4.41 -8.82 1.99
C VAL A 708 -5.19 -9.08 3.27
N ALA A 709 -6.42 -8.56 3.42
CA ALA A 709 -7.25 -8.83 4.59
C ALA A 709 -7.67 -10.30 4.69
N GLY A 710 -8.09 -10.91 3.58
CA GLY A 710 -8.40 -12.34 3.52
C GLY A 710 -7.17 -13.21 3.81
N ALA A 711 -5.99 -12.81 3.33
CA ALA A 711 -4.74 -13.47 3.70
C ALA A 711 -4.44 -13.34 5.19
N ILE A 712 -4.60 -12.17 5.81
CA ILE A 712 -4.40 -11.96 7.25
C ILE A 712 -5.37 -12.79 8.09
N MET A 713 -6.65 -12.87 7.70
CA MET A 713 -7.68 -13.65 8.43
C MET A 713 -7.57 -15.17 8.25
N ALA A 714 -6.70 -15.65 7.36
CA ALA A 714 -6.38 -17.06 7.24
C ALA A 714 -5.33 -17.54 8.28
N PHE A 715 -4.83 -16.63 9.14
CA PHE A 715 -3.84 -16.87 10.20
C PHE A 715 -4.27 -16.28 11.56
#